data_AF-A0A7J3U685-F1
#
_entry.id   AF-A0A7J3U685-F1
#
_cell.length_a   1.000
_cell.length_b   1.000
_cell.length_c   1.000
_cell.angle_alpha   90.00
_cell.angle_beta   90.00
_cell.angle_gamma   90.00
#
_symmetry.space_group_name_H-M   'P 1'
#
loop_
_entity.id
_entity.type
_entity.pdbx_description
1 polymer ?
#
loop_
_entity_poly.entity_id
_entity_poly.type
_entity_poly.pdbx_seq_one_letter_code
_entity_poly.pdbx_strand_id
1 'polypeptide(L)'
;VTLDDIYNGNYFAVQGRDDAEKVKYFIKDALENWGIKYVMLVGGYEQLPVRYSYLNDRSSSWEYERRFISDLYYADVYNADGSFSSWDSNNNGYYGEYDHETAEGKKTDTVDLYPDVYIGRLACRNIREVNTVADKIINYENNGEKEWFKNMVMCGGDLYPNDPCGNIAEGIYIEEAIAKEMGNFNITREYPSGGMNMLTISRAINKGAGFVVFAGAGAHHLWATHPYDEEKWIYYYDYNIRLLKNKDRLPVVLTSGARLGQFNQSRECFNWAFVSSRGGGAVASIGSTGLCWIGHGKNSTEFYLGNLHLRLFKEYHETDVLGAMVGDAIASYLSAFNTYHHGVSESFHIKAAEELELFGDPTLAMGGNAGGSLPAGVTDGRTLYVGGSGAGNYTTIQDAVNDAADGDTVFVYNGTYHEEVKVDKSIRLVGQDERGTVLVSDGNGIIANADGVAIGHMSVGSGGSGKNYAGILCRGVGCTVGNATVSGYDWGIYLENASGCIVENSRLMKNNEYAIYMTHSPGAIVSGNAVDGNWYGVWSEYSPSLTVEENNFSNNRWYALWMDNSGGSMVSGNTFFMNWYSIYLYSSGNNTVYGNEIRRNEHGPQFVDADDNMFGNNDVERNEHYGISVGKRSSGNSFTNNNIMDNAQNAWDDHGSTWDGNYWSDYIGLKIKLFGLIGLPYHVPGNINQWDMHPRTEPLN
;
A
#
# COMPACT_ATOMS: atom_id res chain seq x y z
N VAL A 1 -27.41 -16.29 -5.61
CA VAL A 1 -28.16 -16.82 -4.44
C VAL A 1 -29.18 -15.76 -4.04
N THR A 2 -30.44 -16.14 -3.79
CA THR A 2 -31.47 -15.18 -3.31
C THR A 2 -31.53 -15.15 -1.79
N LEU A 3 -32.10 -14.10 -1.18
CA LEU A 3 -32.32 -14.07 0.27
C LEU A 3 -33.24 -15.21 0.74
N ASP A 4 -34.25 -15.56 -0.05
CA ASP A 4 -35.12 -16.71 0.24
C ASP A 4 -34.33 -18.02 0.26
N ASP A 5 -33.32 -18.19 -0.60
CA ASP A 5 -32.45 -19.37 -0.55
C ASP A 5 -31.64 -19.43 0.75
N ILE A 6 -31.15 -18.27 1.20
CA ILE A 6 -30.38 -18.15 2.45
C ILE A 6 -31.28 -18.44 3.64
N TYR A 7 -32.44 -17.78 3.72
CA TYR A 7 -33.33 -17.86 4.89
C TYR A 7 -34.07 -19.19 5.01
N ASN A 8 -34.26 -19.92 3.90
CA ASN A 8 -34.84 -21.27 3.91
C ASN A 8 -33.79 -22.37 4.05
N GLY A 9 -32.49 -22.04 4.03
CA GLY A 9 -31.41 -23.01 4.15
C GLY A 9 -31.27 -23.94 2.95
N ASN A 10 -31.48 -23.41 1.74
CA ASN A 10 -31.47 -24.20 0.50
C ASN A 10 -30.08 -24.74 0.14
N TYR A 11 -29.02 -24.11 0.65
CA TYR A 11 -27.63 -24.51 0.40
C TYR A 11 -26.89 -24.93 1.69
N PHE A 12 -27.10 -24.18 2.78
CA PHE A 12 -26.46 -24.40 4.09
C PHE A 12 -27.48 -24.32 5.21
N ALA A 13 -27.14 -24.86 6.39
CA ALA A 13 -27.99 -24.74 7.56
C ALA A 13 -28.08 -23.26 8.00
N VAL A 14 -29.30 -22.78 8.24
CA VAL A 14 -29.52 -21.38 8.62
C VAL A 14 -28.97 -21.12 10.03
N GLN A 15 -28.08 -20.13 10.13
CA GLN A 15 -27.52 -19.62 11.39
C GLN A 15 -27.66 -18.09 11.41
N GLY A 16 -27.53 -17.46 12.58
CA GLY A 16 -27.61 -16.01 12.73
C GLY A 16 -28.87 -15.51 13.44
N ARG A 17 -28.70 -14.49 14.27
CA ARG A 17 -29.72 -13.90 15.16
C ARG A 17 -30.72 -13.01 14.42
N ASP A 18 -30.31 -12.42 13.31
CA ASP A 18 -31.13 -11.59 12.46
C ASP A 18 -30.79 -11.80 10.97
N ASP A 19 -31.52 -11.14 10.08
CA ASP A 19 -31.42 -11.34 8.64
C ASP A 19 -30.03 -10.96 8.07
N ALA A 20 -29.38 -9.93 8.62
CA ALA A 20 -28.02 -9.58 8.22
C ALA A 20 -27.01 -10.64 8.70
N GLU A 21 -27.12 -11.14 9.93
CA GLU A 21 -26.21 -12.19 10.41
C GLU A 21 -26.43 -13.52 9.67
N LYS A 22 -27.68 -13.82 9.24
CA LYS A 22 -27.95 -14.97 8.35
C LYS A 22 -27.21 -14.86 7.02
N VAL A 23 -27.20 -13.67 6.42
CA VAL A 23 -26.43 -13.43 5.19
C VAL A 23 -24.93 -13.59 5.46
N LYS A 24 -24.42 -13.08 6.59
CA LYS A 24 -23.01 -13.21 6.97
C LYS A 24 -22.59 -14.67 7.21
N TYR A 25 -23.40 -15.46 7.92
CA TYR A 25 -23.17 -16.91 8.07
C TYR A 25 -23.22 -17.65 6.74
N PHE A 26 -24.11 -17.26 5.83
CA PHE A 26 -24.12 -17.82 4.49
C PHE A 26 -22.83 -17.51 3.74
N ILE A 27 -22.31 -16.28 3.85
CA ILE A 27 -21.01 -15.90 3.27
C ILE A 27 -19.89 -16.74 3.88
N LYS A 28 -19.86 -16.90 5.21
CA LYS A 28 -18.93 -17.79 5.92
C LYS A 28 -18.97 -19.21 5.36
N ASP A 29 -20.15 -19.81 5.27
CA ASP A 29 -20.30 -21.18 4.80
C ASP A 29 -19.93 -21.31 3.31
N ALA A 30 -20.25 -20.30 2.49
CA ALA A 30 -19.83 -20.24 1.10
C ALA A 30 -18.31 -20.06 0.95
N LEU A 31 -17.67 -19.30 1.83
CA LEU A 31 -16.22 -19.15 1.88
C LEU A 31 -15.56 -20.50 2.20
N GLU A 32 -16.02 -21.18 3.25
CA GLU A 32 -15.45 -22.47 3.68
C GLU A 32 -15.71 -23.62 2.70
N ASN A 33 -16.91 -23.68 2.11
CA ASN A 33 -17.34 -24.83 1.32
C ASN A 33 -17.23 -24.61 -0.19
N TRP A 34 -17.31 -23.37 -0.67
CA TRP A 34 -17.22 -23.04 -2.09
C TRP A 34 -15.94 -22.30 -2.47
N GLY A 35 -15.18 -21.80 -1.49
CA GLY A 35 -13.93 -21.07 -1.74
C GLY A 35 -14.15 -19.72 -2.44
N ILE A 36 -15.27 -19.04 -2.15
CA ILE A 36 -15.54 -17.73 -2.73
C ILE A 36 -14.50 -16.70 -2.26
N LYS A 37 -14.14 -15.77 -3.13
CA LYS A 37 -13.31 -14.59 -2.78
C LYS A 37 -14.08 -13.27 -2.85
N TYR A 38 -15.21 -13.26 -3.57
CA TYR A 38 -15.96 -12.05 -3.89
C TYR A 38 -17.44 -12.22 -3.57
N VAL A 39 -18.05 -11.18 -3.02
CA VAL A 39 -19.48 -11.12 -2.73
C VAL A 39 -20.05 -9.86 -3.35
N MET A 40 -20.96 -10.01 -4.32
CA MET A 40 -21.73 -8.90 -4.85
C MET A 40 -23.12 -8.86 -4.21
N LEU A 41 -23.38 -7.82 -3.42
CA LEU A 41 -24.68 -7.58 -2.79
C LEU A 41 -25.59 -6.83 -3.77
N VAL A 42 -26.76 -7.39 -4.09
CA VAL A 42 -27.69 -6.77 -5.05
C VAL A 42 -29.00 -6.39 -4.37
N GLY A 43 -29.17 -5.09 -4.12
CA GLY A 43 -30.34 -4.50 -3.48
C GLY A 43 -29.99 -3.25 -2.67
N GLY A 44 -30.89 -2.28 -2.63
CA GLY A 44 -30.83 -1.18 -1.67
C GLY A 44 -31.19 -1.64 -0.25
N TYR A 45 -31.13 -0.73 0.73
CA TYR A 45 -31.37 -1.05 2.16
C TYR A 45 -32.76 -1.63 2.46
N GLU A 46 -33.75 -1.41 1.58
CA GLU A 46 -35.10 -1.98 1.71
C GLU A 46 -35.20 -3.40 1.13
N GLN A 47 -34.31 -3.78 0.22
CA GLN A 47 -34.33 -5.08 -0.47
C GLN A 47 -33.35 -6.08 0.14
N LEU A 48 -32.21 -5.60 0.65
CA LEU A 48 -31.15 -6.41 1.22
C LEU A 48 -30.72 -5.78 2.56
N PRO A 49 -30.65 -6.56 3.65
CA PRO A 49 -30.37 -6.01 4.97
C PRO A 49 -29.01 -5.30 5.01
N VAL A 50 -28.91 -4.26 5.83
CA VAL A 50 -27.67 -3.52 6.10
C VAL A 50 -27.28 -3.70 7.56
N ARG A 51 -26.00 -3.59 7.86
CA ARG A 51 -25.53 -3.51 9.26
C ARG A 51 -25.25 -2.07 9.63
N TYR A 52 -25.62 -1.71 10.86
CA TYR A 52 -25.27 -0.42 11.46
C TYR A 52 -24.11 -0.61 12.44
N SER A 53 -23.01 0.12 12.23
CA SER A 53 -21.92 0.27 13.19
C SER A 53 -22.27 1.32 14.24
N TYR A 54 -21.92 1.09 15.50
CA TYR A 54 -22.16 1.97 16.66
C TYR A 54 -20.86 2.52 17.26
N LEU A 55 -20.02 3.10 16.41
CA LEU A 55 -18.78 3.74 16.84
C LEU A 55 -18.98 5.19 17.30
N ASN A 56 -18.39 5.54 18.45
CA ASN A 56 -18.29 6.91 18.94
C ASN A 56 -16.97 7.55 18.51
N ASP A 57 -17.02 8.42 17.51
CA ASP A 57 -15.84 9.11 16.97
C ASP A 57 -15.33 10.25 17.85
N ARG A 58 -16.01 10.51 18.99
CA ARG A 58 -15.67 11.53 19.99
C ARG A 58 -15.52 12.94 19.41
N SER A 59 -16.09 13.20 18.23
CA SER A 59 -16.07 14.54 17.63
C SER A 59 -16.85 15.53 18.49
N SER A 60 -16.18 16.58 18.96
CA SER A 60 -16.68 17.47 20.04
C SER A 60 -17.54 18.63 19.54
N SER A 61 -18.19 18.52 18.37
CA SER A 61 -18.80 19.69 17.76
C SER A 61 -20.05 19.38 16.92
N TRP A 62 -21.21 19.84 17.41
CA TRP A 62 -22.52 20.04 16.75
C TRP A 62 -23.29 18.85 16.15
N GLU A 63 -22.66 17.77 15.70
CA GLU A 63 -23.36 16.63 15.09
C GLU A 63 -22.78 15.29 15.55
N TYR A 64 -23.45 14.66 16.52
CA TYR A 64 -23.09 13.34 17.03
C TYR A 64 -23.72 12.24 16.15
N GLU A 65 -22.94 11.63 15.26
CA GLU A 65 -23.39 10.48 14.47
C GLU A 65 -23.38 9.21 15.31
N ARG A 66 -24.55 8.80 15.79
CA ARG A 66 -24.70 7.64 16.70
C ARG A 66 -24.42 6.29 16.05
N ARG A 67 -24.61 6.20 14.73
CA ARG A 67 -24.44 5.00 13.93
C ARG A 67 -24.45 5.32 12.45
N PHE A 68 -23.81 4.48 11.67
CA PHE A 68 -23.77 4.55 10.20
C PHE A 68 -23.81 3.13 9.62
N ILE A 69 -24.10 3.00 8.33
CA ILE A 69 -24.18 1.68 7.67
C ILE A 69 -22.79 1.23 7.24
N SER A 70 -22.51 -0.06 7.35
CA SER A 70 -21.24 -0.64 6.91
C SER A 70 -21.47 -2.01 6.31
N ASP A 71 -21.09 -2.18 5.04
CA ASP A 71 -21.02 -3.51 4.42
C ASP A 71 -19.70 -4.22 4.68
N LEU A 72 -18.70 -3.54 5.28
CA LEU A 72 -17.50 -4.21 5.82
C LEU A 72 -17.90 -5.33 6.79
N TYR A 73 -19.04 -5.18 7.48
CA TYR A 73 -19.65 -6.23 8.29
C TYR A 73 -19.79 -7.57 7.57
N TYR A 74 -20.13 -7.58 6.28
CA TYR A 74 -20.29 -8.81 5.52
C TYR A 74 -18.96 -9.36 5.00
N ALA A 75 -17.93 -8.53 4.95
CA ALA A 75 -16.61 -8.87 4.45
C ALA A 75 -15.67 -9.39 5.54
N ASP A 76 -15.71 -8.80 6.74
CA ASP A 76 -15.01 -9.28 7.95
C ASP A 76 -15.80 -10.46 8.53
N VAL A 77 -15.44 -11.69 8.17
CA VAL A 77 -16.12 -12.94 8.54
C VAL A 77 -15.51 -13.57 9.80
N TYR A 78 -14.20 -13.46 9.97
CA TYR A 78 -13.44 -14.05 11.06
C TYR A 78 -12.64 -13.01 11.83
N ASN A 79 -12.53 -13.20 13.14
CA ASN A 79 -11.53 -12.52 13.94
C ASN A 79 -10.15 -13.14 13.70
N ALA A 80 -9.10 -12.44 14.11
CA ALA A 80 -7.70 -12.88 14.00
C ALA A 80 -7.38 -14.25 14.64
N ASP A 81 -8.21 -14.76 15.55
CA ASP A 81 -8.07 -16.10 16.14
C ASP A 81 -8.80 -17.21 15.36
N GLY A 82 -9.42 -16.87 14.23
CA GLY A 82 -10.22 -17.75 13.37
C GLY A 82 -11.66 -17.98 13.86
N SER A 83 -12.09 -17.33 14.95
CA SER A 83 -13.48 -17.36 15.39
C SER A 83 -14.38 -16.48 14.53
N PHE A 84 -15.68 -16.77 14.47
CA PHE A 84 -16.62 -15.95 13.70
C PHE A 84 -16.72 -14.52 14.27
N SER A 85 -16.51 -13.53 13.41
CA SER A 85 -16.64 -12.11 13.73
C SER A 85 -18.12 -11.72 13.75
N SER A 86 -18.78 -11.73 14.92
CA SER A 86 -20.21 -11.37 15.00
C SER A 86 -20.46 -9.86 14.86
N TRP A 87 -19.40 -9.05 15.04
CA TRP A 87 -19.46 -7.63 15.36
C TRP A 87 -20.23 -7.29 16.64
N ASP A 88 -20.74 -8.26 17.40
CA ASP A 88 -21.47 -8.08 18.66
C ASP A 88 -20.92 -9.10 19.65
N SER A 89 -19.73 -8.81 20.15
CA SER A 89 -18.90 -9.68 20.99
C SER A 89 -19.42 -9.79 22.42
N ASN A 90 -20.17 -8.78 22.86
CA ASN A 90 -20.79 -8.74 24.19
C ASN A 90 -22.30 -9.08 24.18
N ASN A 91 -22.86 -9.38 23.01
CA ASN A 91 -24.25 -9.79 22.78
C ASN A 91 -25.30 -8.78 23.27
N ASN A 92 -25.03 -7.48 23.08
CA ASN A 92 -25.95 -6.41 23.46
C ASN A 92 -26.79 -5.88 22.29
N GLY A 93 -26.57 -6.36 21.06
CA GLY A 93 -27.31 -5.97 19.86
C GLY A 93 -26.86 -4.66 19.20
N TYR A 94 -25.77 -4.07 19.67
CA TYR A 94 -25.01 -3.03 18.98
C TYR A 94 -23.81 -3.70 18.30
N TYR A 95 -23.54 -3.32 17.06
CA TYR A 95 -22.56 -4.00 16.24
C TYR A 95 -21.42 -3.06 15.90
N GLY A 96 -20.18 -3.56 15.88
CA GLY A 96 -18.98 -2.77 15.62
C GLY A 96 -18.83 -1.63 16.61
N GLU A 97 -19.29 -1.82 17.85
CA GLU A 97 -19.36 -0.70 18.79
C GLU A 97 -17.96 -0.36 19.32
N TYR A 98 -17.65 0.93 19.40
CA TYR A 98 -16.39 1.40 19.98
C TYR A 98 -16.67 2.64 20.82
N ASP A 99 -16.37 2.56 22.12
CA ASP A 99 -16.70 3.60 23.11
C ASP A 99 -18.18 4.04 23.07
N HIS A 100 -19.05 3.12 22.71
CA HIS A 100 -20.47 3.38 22.59
C HIS A 100 -21.06 3.65 23.96
N GLU A 101 -21.66 4.84 24.13
CA GLU A 101 -22.21 5.28 25.41
C GLU A 101 -23.59 4.65 25.65
N THR A 102 -23.63 3.65 26.53
CA THR A 102 -24.86 2.98 26.95
C THR A 102 -25.24 3.36 28.40
N ALA A 103 -26.44 2.95 28.83
CA ALA A 103 -26.87 3.13 30.22
C ALA A 103 -25.97 2.41 31.25
N GLU A 104 -25.21 1.40 30.81
CA GLU A 104 -24.30 0.61 31.64
C GLU A 104 -22.84 1.09 31.56
N GLY A 105 -22.59 2.22 30.89
CA GLY A 105 -21.27 2.75 30.61
C GLY A 105 -20.85 2.58 29.15
N LYS A 106 -19.57 2.86 28.89
CA LYS A 106 -18.97 2.71 27.56
C LYS A 106 -18.74 1.24 27.25
N LYS A 107 -19.16 0.80 26.07
CA LYS A 107 -18.99 -0.57 25.57
C LYS A 107 -18.19 -0.53 24.27
N THR A 108 -17.44 -1.59 24.03
CA THR A 108 -16.62 -1.79 22.83
C THR A 108 -16.68 -3.26 22.45
N ASP A 109 -16.84 -3.54 21.17
CA ASP A 109 -16.75 -4.87 20.60
C ASP A 109 -15.31 -5.23 20.25
N THR A 110 -14.99 -6.51 20.37
CA THR A 110 -13.76 -7.06 19.81
C THR A 110 -14.01 -7.47 18.36
N VAL A 111 -13.49 -6.68 17.43
CA VAL A 111 -13.53 -6.87 15.97
C VAL A 111 -12.18 -6.44 15.40
N ASP A 112 -11.66 -7.16 14.41
CA ASP A 112 -10.39 -6.80 13.77
C ASP A 112 -10.57 -5.98 12.48
N LEU A 113 -11.77 -6.04 11.86
CA LEU A 113 -12.19 -5.28 10.69
C LEU A 113 -11.49 -5.69 9.38
N TYR A 114 -10.74 -6.79 9.36
CA TYR A 114 -10.05 -7.24 8.17
C TYR A 114 -11.02 -7.97 7.22
N PRO A 115 -11.16 -7.55 5.96
CA PRO A 115 -11.97 -8.29 4.99
C PRO A 115 -11.41 -9.71 4.73
N ASP A 116 -12.24 -10.74 4.89
CA ASP A 116 -11.96 -12.12 4.46
C ASP A 116 -12.47 -12.41 3.04
N VAL A 117 -13.45 -11.64 2.59
CA VAL A 117 -13.94 -11.62 1.21
C VAL A 117 -14.04 -10.19 0.71
N TYR A 118 -13.83 -10.00 -0.59
CA TYR A 118 -13.98 -8.69 -1.22
C TYR A 118 -15.44 -8.43 -1.56
N ILE A 119 -15.97 -7.29 -1.10
CA ILE A 119 -17.40 -6.98 -1.24
C ILE A 119 -17.65 -5.74 -2.08
N GLY A 120 -18.73 -5.78 -2.84
CA GLY A 120 -19.28 -4.63 -3.54
C GLY A 120 -20.80 -4.68 -3.58
N ARG A 121 -21.44 -3.52 -3.56
CA ARG A 121 -22.90 -3.41 -3.57
C ARG A 121 -23.43 -2.75 -4.84
N LEU A 122 -24.39 -3.42 -5.47
CA LEU A 122 -25.33 -2.79 -6.40
C LEU A 122 -26.58 -2.38 -5.61
N ALA A 123 -26.63 -1.13 -5.12
CA ALA A 123 -27.69 -0.61 -4.26
C ALA A 123 -29.01 -0.31 -5.00
N CYS A 124 -29.38 -1.20 -5.92
CA CYS A 124 -30.53 -1.06 -6.80
C CYS A 124 -31.84 -1.10 -6.01
N ARG A 125 -32.69 -0.10 -6.21
CA ARG A 125 -34.00 0.00 -5.56
C ARG A 125 -35.12 -0.62 -6.38
N ASN A 126 -34.85 -0.95 -7.64
CA ASN A 126 -35.81 -1.51 -8.57
C ASN A 126 -35.11 -2.21 -9.74
N ILE A 127 -35.85 -3.05 -10.46
CA ILE A 127 -35.34 -3.84 -11.58
C ILE A 127 -34.75 -2.99 -12.74
N ARG A 128 -35.19 -1.73 -12.91
CA ARG A 128 -34.62 -0.87 -13.95
C ARG A 128 -33.22 -0.40 -13.60
N GLU A 129 -32.94 -0.14 -12.33
CA GLU A 129 -31.57 0.15 -11.86
C GLU A 129 -30.70 -1.09 -12.02
N VAL A 130 -31.19 -2.28 -11.64
CA VAL A 130 -30.46 -3.55 -11.86
C VAL A 130 -30.06 -3.71 -13.33
N ASN A 131 -31.02 -3.60 -14.25
CA ASN A 131 -30.73 -3.73 -15.68
C ASN A 131 -29.74 -2.65 -16.15
N THR A 132 -29.91 -1.39 -15.70
CA THR A 132 -29.01 -0.29 -16.10
C THR A 132 -27.57 -0.56 -15.66
N VAL A 133 -27.38 -0.99 -14.42
CA VAL A 133 -26.05 -1.20 -13.83
C VAL A 133 -25.40 -2.47 -14.38
N ALA A 134 -26.16 -3.56 -14.49
CA ALA A 134 -25.69 -4.81 -15.10
C ALA A 134 -25.26 -4.59 -16.55
N ASP A 135 -26.06 -3.89 -17.37
CA ASP A 135 -25.69 -3.57 -18.75
C ASP A 135 -24.40 -2.75 -18.81
N LYS A 136 -24.21 -1.80 -17.89
CA LYS A 136 -22.97 -1.00 -17.83
C LYS A 136 -21.75 -1.84 -17.49
N ILE A 137 -21.85 -2.71 -16.48
CA ILE A 137 -20.75 -3.60 -16.08
C ILE A 137 -20.40 -4.55 -17.22
N ILE A 138 -21.40 -5.27 -17.77
CA ILE A 138 -21.22 -6.21 -18.88
C ILE A 138 -20.59 -5.50 -20.09
N ASN A 139 -21.07 -4.31 -20.45
CA ASN A 139 -20.51 -3.55 -21.56
C ASN A 139 -19.10 -3.02 -21.27
N TYR A 140 -18.80 -2.64 -20.03
CA TYR A 140 -17.47 -2.21 -19.64
C TYR A 140 -16.45 -3.35 -19.79
N GLU A 141 -16.78 -4.55 -19.34
CA GLU A 141 -15.88 -5.70 -19.37
C GLU A 141 -15.71 -6.30 -20.77
N ASN A 142 -16.76 -6.30 -21.59
CA ASN A 142 -16.69 -6.92 -22.93
C ASN A 142 -16.08 -6.02 -24.03
N ASN A 143 -15.91 -4.72 -23.78
CA ASN A 143 -15.40 -3.78 -24.77
C ASN A 143 -13.91 -3.49 -24.55
N GLY A 144 -13.03 -4.42 -24.98
CA GLY A 144 -11.55 -4.38 -25.12
C GLY A 144 -10.72 -3.29 -24.42
N GLU A 145 -9.52 -3.00 -24.96
CA GLU A 145 -8.67 -1.94 -24.42
C GLU A 145 -9.32 -0.56 -24.56
N LYS A 146 -9.23 0.24 -23.49
CA LYS A 146 -9.89 1.54 -23.38
C LYS A 146 -8.84 2.64 -23.36
N GLU A 147 -8.60 3.29 -24.50
CA GLU A 147 -7.65 4.43 -24.60
C GLU A 147 -7.94 5.54 -23.57
N TRP A 148 -9.20 5.74 -23.20
CA TRP A 148 -9.62 6.75 -22.23
C TRP A 148 -9.38 6.35 -20.76
N PHE A 149 -9.09 5.07 -20.48
CA PHE A 149 -8.92 4.58 -19.12
C PHE A 149 -7.67 5.17 -18.46
N LYS A 150 -6.60 5.39 -19.23
CA LYS A 150 -5.38 6.06 -18.73
C LYS A 150 -5.54 7.56 -18.49
N ASN A 151 -6.74 8.13 -18.60
CA ASN A 151 -7.00 9.50 -18.16
C ASN A 151 -7.56 9.51 -16.73
N MET A 152 -7.15 10.49 -15.92
CA MET A 152 -7.74 10.76 -14.61
C MET A 152 -8.30 12.18 -14.56
N VAL A 153 -9.36 12.36 -13.77
CA VAL A 153 -9.89 13.69 -13.43
C VAL A 153 -9.81 13.86 -11.92
N MET A 154 -9.18 14.94 -11.47
CA MET A 154 -9.00 15.27 -10.05
C MET A 154 -9.75 16.56 -9.75
N CYS A 155 -10.60 16.53 -8.72
CA CYS A 155 -11.49 17.61 -8.32
C CYS A 155 -11.28 17.89 -6.82
N GLY A 156 -10.29 18.72 -6.52
CA GLY A 156 -9.87 19.04 -5.16
C GLY A 156 -9.81 20.53 -4.91
N GLY A 157 -9.99 20.92 -3.65
CA GLY A 157 -9.84 22.28 -3.17
C GLY A 157 -9.40 22.32 -1.72
N ASP A 158 -9.72 23.41 -1.05
CA ASP A 158 -9.42 23.64 0.37
C ASP A 158 -10.58 23.09 1.23
N LEU A 159 -10.28 22.22 2.21
CA LEU A 159 -11.31 21.64 3.08
C LEU A 159 -11.39 22.40 4.41
N TYR A 160 -10.27 22.98 4.83
CA TYR A 160 -10.14 23.70 6.10
C TYR A 160 -9.57 25.11 5.84
N PRO A 161 -10.31 26.01 5.19
CA PRO A 161 -9.79 27.33 4.86
C PRO A 161 -9.42 28.12 6.11
N ASN A 162 -8.24 28.75 6.10
CA ASN A 162 -7.65 29.49 7.23
C ASN A 162 -7.29 28.61 8.45
N ASP A 163 -6.94 27.35 8.25
CA ASP A 163 -6.48 26.48 9.33
C ASP A 163 -5.04 26.84 9.80
N PRO A 164 -4.69 26.57 11.07
CA PRO A 164 -3.38 26.91 11.62
C PRO A 164 -2.25 25.97 11.19
N CYS A 165 -2.51 24.90 10.42
CA CYS A 165 -1.54 23.85 10.06
C CYS A 165 -0.83 24.13 8.74
N GLY A 166 -0.42 25.38 8.53
CA GLY A 166 0.29 25.81 7.33
C GLY A 166 -0.62 26.14 6.15
N ASN A 167 -1.95 26.07 6.34
CA ASN A 167 -2.94 26.58 5.41
C ASN A 167 -2.77 25.97 4.03
N ILE A 168 -2.96 24.65 3.96
CA ILE A 168 -2.72 23.82 2.78
C ILE A 168 -4.08 23.37 2.28
N ALA A 169 -4.39 23.55 0.99
CA ALA A 169 -5.61 23.00 0.42
C ALA A 169 -5.57 21.45 0.41
N GLU A 170 -6.17 20.81 1.41
CA GLU A 170 -5.99 19.37 1.65
C GLU A 170 -6.49 18.50 0.51
N GLY A 171 -7.56 18.91 -0.16
CA GLY A 171 -8.12 18.16 -1.28
C GLY A 171 -7.15 18.11 -2.45
N ILE A 172 -6.51 19.25 -2.75
CA ILE A 172 -5.44 19.33 -3.76
C ILE A 172 -4.22 18.51 -3.29
N TYR A 173 -3.83 18.61 -2.02
CA TYR A 173 -2.66 17.91 -1.49
C TYR A 173 -2.79 16.38 -1.58
N ILE A 174 -3.96 15.83 -1.23
CA ILE A 174 -4.27 14.40 -1.39
C ILE A 174 -4.24 14.01 -2.86
N GLU A 175 -4.88 14.78 -3.74
CA GLU A 175 -4.94 14.46 -5.17
C GLU A 175 -3.57 14.53 -5.86
N GLU A 176 -2.68 15.45 -5.46
CA GLU A 176 -1.30 15.46 -5.97
C GLU A 176 -0.46 14.28 -5.45
N ALA A 177 -0.71 13.80 -4.23
CA ALA A 177 -0.08 12.57 -3.74
C ALA A 177 -0.54 11.36 -4.57
N ILE A 178 -1.85 11.25 -4.85
CA ILE A 178 -2.40 10.23 -5.75
C ILE A 178 -1.82 10.38 -7.17
N ALA A 179 -1.67 11.61 -7.66
CA ALA A 179 -1.11 11.89 -8.98
C ALA A 179 0.32 11.39 -9.12
N LYS A 180 1.10 11.47 -8.04
CA LYS A 180 2.47 10.93 -7.99
C LYS A 180 2.46 9.40 -8.12
N GLU A 181 1.59 8.71 -7.37
CA GLU A 181 1.44 7.25 -7.47
C GLU A 181 0.97 6.82 -8.88
N MET A 182 0.13 7.65 -9.51
CA MET A 182 -0.46 7.39 -10.82
C MET A 182 0.31 8.08 -11.96
N GLY A 183 1.63 8.17 -11.86
CA GLY A 183 2.49 8.94 -12.79
C GLY A 183 2.42 8.52 -14.26
N ASN A 184 1.87 7.33 -14.56
CA ASN A 184 1.62 6.83 -15.91
C ASN A 184 0.22 7.21 -16.48
N PHE A 185 -0.60 7.98 -15.75
CA PHE A 185 -1.90 8.47 -16.22
C PHE A 185 -1.83 9.92 -16.74
N ASN A 186 -2.71 10.23 -17.69
CA ASN A 186 -2.96 11.59 -18.16
C ASN A 186 -3.92 12.31 -17.20
N ILE A 187 -3.39 13.18 -16.36
CA ILE A 187 -4.16 13.79 -15.26
C ILE A 187 -4.72 15.16 -15.65
N THR A 188 -6.05 15.29 -15.62
CA THR A 188 -6.76 16.57 -15.70
C THR A 188 -7.08 17.08 -14.30
N ARG A 189 -6.52 18.23 -13.94
CA ARG A 189 -6.75 18.90 -12.65
C ARG A 189 -7.84 19.95 -12.77
N GLU A 190 -9.01 19.67 -12.21
CA GLU A 190 -10.09 20.64 -12.06
C GLU A 190 -9.98 21.26 -10.68
N TYR A 191 -9.08 22.24 -10.51
CA TYR A 191 -8.87 22.96 -9.25
C TYR A 191 -9.48 24.36 -9.28
N PRO A 192 -9.83 24.95 -8.12
CA PRO A 192 -10.37 26.31 -8.04
C PRO A 192 -9.51 27.36 -8.76
N SER A 193 -8.18 27.24 -8.68
CA SER A 193 -7.22 28.14 -9.35
C SER A 193 -7.36 28.15 -10.88
N GLY A 194 -7.87 27.06 -11.48
CA GLY A 194 -8.17 26.94 -12.90
C GLY A 194 -9.58 27.38 -13.30
N GLY A 195 -10.37 27.93 -12.36
CA GLY A 195 -11.76 28.33 -12.60
C GLY A 195 -12.76 27.16 -12.52
N MET A 196 -12.45 26.13 -11.73
CA MET A 196 -13.32 24.98 -11.51
C MET A 196 -14.78 25.38 -11.22
N ASN A 197 -15.71 24.71 -11.88
CA ASN A 197 -17.13 24.78 -11.59
C ASN A 197 -17.85 23.53 -12.13
N MET A 198 -19.15 23.40 -11.85
CA MET A 198 -19.93 22.24 -12.29
C MET A 198 -19.82 21.93 -13.79
N LEU A 199 -19.68 22.94 -14.66
CA LEU A 199 -19.57 22.72 -16.10
C LEU A 199 -18.18 22.20 -16.50
N THR A 200 -17.11 22.65 -15.84
CA THR A 200 -15.75 22.19 -16.16
C THR A 200 -15.56 20.76 -15.68
N ILE A 201 -15.99 20.43 -14.46
CA ILE A 201 -16.03 19.06 -13.91
C ILE A 201 -16.79 18.13 -14.86
N SER A 202 -18.05 18.45 -15.20
CA SER A 202 -18.83 17.59 -16.12
C SER A 202 -18.17 17.48 -17.50
N ARG A 203 -17.52 18.53 -18.02
CA ARG A 203 -16.81 18.46 -19.30
C ARG A 203 -15.59 17.56 -19.22
N ALA A 204 -14.83 17.60 -18.13
CA ALA A 204 -13.67 16.73 -17.92
C ALA A 204 -14.11 15.25 -17.89
N ILE A 205 -15.11 14.93 -17.07
CA ILE A 205 -15.68 13.56 -16.99
C ILE A 205 -16.24 13.10 -18.36
N ASN A 206 -16.90 13.98 -19.11
CA ASN A 206 -17.48 13.66 -20.42
C ASN A 206 -16.44 13.27 -21.49
N LYS A 207 -15.18 13.69 -21.34
CA LYS A 207 -14.08 13.27 -22.23
C LYS A 207 -13.74 11.78 -22.04
N GLY A 208 -14.04 11.22 -20.86
CA GLY A 208 -13.72 9.84 -20.48
C GLY A 208 -12.44 9.76 -19.66
N ALA A 209 -12.53 9.03 -18.55
CA ALA A 209 -11.46 8.82 -17.59
C ALA A 209 -11.59 7.42 -16.98
N GLY A 210 -10.48 6.78 -16.63
CA GLY A 210 -10.49 5.55 -15.84
C GLY A 210 -10.82 5.83 -14.39
N PHE A 211 -10.27 6.92 -13.85
CA PHE A 211 -10.55 7.36 -12.48
C PHE A 211 -11.04 8.81 -12.44
N VAL A 212 -11.99 9.08 -11.55
CA VAL A 212 -12.38 10.44 -11.16
C VAL A 212 -12.30 10.52 -9.65
N VAL A 213 -11.51 11.47 -9.14
CA VAL A 213 -11.32 11.70 -7.71
C VAL A 213 -11.98 13.02 -7.35
N PHE A 214 -12.76 13.01 -6.27
CA PHE A 214 -13.35 14.19 -5.65
C PHE A 214 -12.83 14.30 -4.22
N ALA A 215 -12.03 15.30 -3.90
CA ALA A 215 -11.50 15.53 -2.56
C ALA A 215 -12.07 16.82 -1.95
N GLY A 216 -13.06 16.69 -1.05
CA GLY A 216 -13.79 17.83 -0.50
C GLY A 216 -14.72 17.47 0.64
N ALA A 217 -15.68 18.35 0.90
CA ALA A 217 -16.79 18.10 1.80
C ALA A 217 -17.96 17.44 1.07
N GLY A 218 -18.84 16.79 1.84
CA GLY A 218 -19.96 16.04 1.30
C GLY A 218 -21.23 16.20 2.11
N ALA A 219 -22.35 15.99 1.43
CA ALA A 219 -23.60 15.62 2.05
C ALA A 219 -24.30 14.61 1.12
N HIS A 220 -25.32 13.91 1.62
CA HIS A 220 -26.03 12.83 0.92
C HIS A 220 -26.25 12.99 -0.60
N HIS A 221 -26.45 14.22 -1.11
CA HIS A 221 -26.76 14.49 -2.52
C HIS A 221 -25.84 15.49 -3.22
N LEU A 222 -24.75 15.92 -2.59
CA LEU A 222 -23.82 16.89 -3.16
C LEU A 222 -22.42 16.72 -2.60
N TRP A 223 -21.45 17.04 -3.45
CA TRP A 223 -20.06 17.25 -3.08
C TRP A 223 -19.73 18.74 -3.20
N ALA A 224 -18.82 19.24 -2.37
CA ALA A 224 -18.41 20.64 -2.40
C ALA A 224 -16.97 20.86 -1.90
N THR A 225 -16.37 21.99 -2.29
CA THR A 225 -15.04 22.41 -1.80
C THR A 225 -14.89 23.93 -1.89
N HIS A 226 -13.74 24.45 -1.46
CA HIS A 226 -13.39 25.87 -1.47
C HIS A 226 -12.17 26.16 -2.36
N PRO A 227 -12.06 27.37 -2.94
CA PRO A 227 -10.77 27.91 -3.34
C PRO A 227 -9.83 28.10 -2.15
N TYR A 228 -8.53 28.09 -2.42
CA TYR A 228 -7.49 28.37 -1.42
C TYR A 228 -7.80 29.68 -0.68
N ASP A 229 -7.92 29.62 0.65
CA ASP A 229 -8.17 30.77 1.54
C ASP A 229 -9.49 31.53 1.30
N GLU A 230 -10.46 30.91 0.62
CA GLU A 230 -11.75 31.54 0.37
C GLU A 230 -12.90 30.74 0.98
N GLU A 231 -13.80 31.37 1.74
CA GLU A 231 -15.01 30.72 2.27
C GLU A 231 -16.09 30.44 1.21
N LYS A 232 -15.79 30.69 -0.07
CA LYS A 232 -16.73 30.49 -1.18
C LYS A 232 -16.86 29.02 -1.55
N TRP A 233 -18.06 28.47 -1.40
CA TRP A 233 -18.36 27.11 -1.83
C TRP A 233 -18.46 26.94 -3.35
N ILE A 234 -17.86 25.86 -3.86
CA ILE A 234 -18.05 25.31 -5.21
C ILE A 234 -18.79 23.98 -5.05
N TYR A 235 -19.94 23.84 -5.71
CA TYR A 235 -20.82 22.67 -5.56
C TYR A 235 -20.88 21.80 -6.82
N TYR A 236 -21.01 20.49 -6.61
CA TYR A 236 -21.39 19.50 -7.62
C TYR A 236 -22.49 18.60 -7.06
N TYR A 237 -23.64 18.55 -7.71
CA TYR A 237 -24.83 17.86 -7.21
C TYR A 237 -25.09 16.56 -7.96
N ASP A 238 -25.90 15.68 -7.36
CA ASP A 238 -26.41 14.46 -8.00
C ASP A 238 -27.12 14.72 -9.35
N TYR A 239 -27.80 15.86 -9.52
CA TYR A 239 -28.40 16.20 -10.82
C TYR A 239 -27.35 16.49 -11.90
N ASN A 240 -26.15 16.98 -11.55
CA ASN A 240 -25.06 17.17 -12.50
C ASN A 240 -24.59 15.80 -13.02
N ILE A 241 -24.49 14.81 -12.13
CA ILE A 241 -24.15 13.42 -12.48
C ILE A 241 -25.14 12.84 -13.49
N ARG A 242 -26.44 13.05 -13.29
CA ARG A 242 -27.50 12.57 -14.19
C ARG A 242 -27.51 13.26 -15.56
N LEU A 243 -26.79 14.36 -15.71
CA LEU A 243 -26.62 15.09 -16.97
C LEU A 243 -25.31 14.77 -17.69
N LEU A 244 -24.47 13.89 -17.13
CA LEU A 244 -23.26 13.41 -17.79
C LEU A 244 -23.60 12.69 -19.10
N LYS A 245 -22.69 12.82 -20.06
CA LYS A 245 -22.77 12.34 -21.44
C LYS A 245 -21.53 11.53 -21.84
N ASN A 246 -20.84 10.96 -20.85
CA ASN A 246 -19.65 10.12 -21.06
C ASN A 246 -19.98 8.75 -21.68
N LYS A 247 -21.26 8.37 -21.80
CA LYS A 247 -21.71 7.12 -22.43
C LYS A 247 -21.00 5.92 -21.79
N ASP A 248 -20.33 5.10 -22.59
CA ASP A 248 -19.62 3.89 -22.16
C ASP A 248 -18.22 4.17 -21.61
N ARG A 249 -17.79 5.45 -21.55
CA ARG A 249 -16.53 5.88 -20.92
C ARG A 249 -16.73 6.07 -19.41
N LEU A 250 -16.94 4.97 -18.73
CA LEU A 250 -17.40 4.91 -17.35
C LEU A 250 -16.20 4.81 -16.37
N PRO A 251 -15.85 5.87 -15.63
CA PRO A 251 -14.80 5.82 -14.63
C PRO A 251 -15.17 4.96 -13.42
N VAL A 252 -14.16 4.60 -12.63
CA VAL A 252 -14.28 4.35 -11.19
C VAL A 252 -14.19 5.70 -10.48
N VAL A 253 -15.17 6.03 -9.65
CA VAL A 253 -15.24 7.34 -8.96
C VAL A 253 -14.89 7.19 -7.48
N LEU A 254 -13.87 7.88 -7.02
CA LEU A 254 -13.53 7.97 -5.59
C LEU A 254 -13.98 9.33 -5.04
N THR A 255 -14.67 9.33 -3.91
CA THR A 255 -15.17 10.56 -3.29
C THR A 255 -14.75 10.67 -1.83
N SER A 256 -14.23 11.82 -1.46
CA SER A 256 -14.10 12.25 -0.07
C SER A 256 -15.16 13.26 0.29
N GLY A 257 -15.79 13.05 1.45
CA GLY A 257 -16.83 13.91 1.99
C GLY A 257 -17.91 13.11 2.72
N ALA A 258 -18.48 13.71 3.76
CA ALA A 258 -19.42 13.03 4.63
C ALA A 258 -20.68 12.56 3.88
N ARG A 259 -21.08 11.30 4.13
CA ARG A 259 -22.35 10.68 3.74
C ARG A 259 -22.61 10.64 2.23
N LEU A 260 -21.60 10.79 1.39
CA LEU A 260 -21.75 10.72 -0.07
C LEU A 260 -22.22 9.32 -0.52
N GLY A 261 -21.86 8.29 0.23
CA GLY A 261 -22.27 6.89 0.07
C GLY A 261 -23.43 6.45 0.97
N GLN A 262 -24.12 7.33 1.69
CA GLN A 262 -25.16 6.94 2.64
C GLN A 262 -26.42 6.38 1.94
N PHE A 263 -26.49 5.08 1.68
CA PHE A 263 -27.56 4.48 0.86
C PHE A 263 -28.80 3.99 1.62
N ASN A 264 -28.94 4.32 2.92
CA ASN A 264 -30.08 3.93 3.75
C ASN A 264 -31.19 5.02 3.85
N GLN A 265 -31.29 5.87 2.84
CA GLN A 265 -32.28 6.95 2.74
C GLN A 265 -33.20 6.75 1.54
N SER A 266 -34.38 7.37 1.57
CA SER A 266 -35.34 7.30 0.45
C SER A 266 -34.80 7.92 -0.85
N ARG A 267 -33.95 8.96 -0.76
CA ARG A 267 -33.24 9.57 -1.88
C ARG A 267 -31.95 8.79 -2.15
N GLU A 268 -31.56 8.62 -3.42
CA GLU A 268 -30.24 8.05 -3.77
C GLU A 268 -29.11 8.92 -3.24
N CYS A 269 -28.05 8.29 -2.75
CA CYS A 269 -26.84 8.98 -2.35
C CYS A 269 -26.02 9.42 -3.58
N PHE A 270 -25.08 10.33 -3.36
CA PHE A 270 -24.24 10.92 -4.40
C PHE A 270 -23.40 9.87 -5.14
N ASN A 271 -22.78 8.94 -4.44
CA ASN A 271 -22.01 7.83 -5.03
C ASN A 271 -22.91 6.91 -5.87
N TRP A 272 -24.04 6.45 -5.31
CA TRP A 272 -24.97 5.61 -6.06
C TRP A 272 -25.54 6.32 -7.29
N ALA A 273 -25.71 7.64 -7.28
CA ALA A 273 -26.16 8.39 -8.45
C ALA A 273 -25.19 8.28 -9.64
N PHE A 274 -23.87 8.14 -9.42
CA PHE A 274 -22.91 7.85 -10.49
C PHE A 274 -23.15 6.47 -11.10
N VAL A 275 -23.32 5.46 -10.26
CA VAL A 275 -23.49 4.07 -10.69
C VAL A 275 -24.89 3.81 -11.26
N SER A 276 -25.95 4.46 -10.78
CA SER A 276 -27.31 4.27 -11.29
C SER A 276 -27.68 5.16 -12.48
N SER A 277 -26.83 6.14 -12.84
CA SER A 277 -27.08 7.06 -13.96
C SER A 277 -27.22 6.33 -15.30
N ARG A 278 -28.19 6.76 -16.11
CA ARG A 278 -28.47 6.22 -17.44
C ARG A 278 -27.69 6.98 -18.51
N GLY A 279 -27.05 6.26 -19.43
CA GLY A 279 -26.34 6.86 -20.57
C GLY A 279 -25.01 7.53 -20.22
N GLY A 280 -24.47 7.24 -19.04
CA GLY A 280 -23.20 7.77 -18.53
C GLY A 280 -23.02 7.45 -17.05
N GLY A 281 -22.32 8.34 -16.33
CA GLY A 281 -22.03 8.17 -14.92
C GLY A 281 -20.74 7.40 -14.70
N ALA A 282 -20.77 6.38 -13.85
CA ALA A 282 -19.61 5.54 -13.52
C ALA A 282 -19.93 4.05 -13.67
N VAL A 283 -18.88 3.22 -13.73
CA VAL A 283 -19.02 1.75 -13.64
C VAL A 283 -19.03 1.32 -12.17
N ALA A 284 -18.30 2.03 -11.33
CA ALA A 284 -18.27 1.86 -9.89
C ALA A 284 -17.97 3.20 -9.18
N SER A 285 -18.30 3.28 -7.90
CA SER A 285 -17.92 4.43 -7.06
C SER A 285 -17.63 4.01 -5.63
N ILE A 286 -16.69 4.68 -4.99
CA ILE A 286 -16.25 4.43 -3.62
C ILE A 286 -16.43 5.71 -2.79
N GLY A 287 -17.04 5.61 -1.61
CA GLY A 287 -17.24 6.77 -0.74
C GLY A 287 -17.76 6.42 0.65
N SER A 288 -17.74 7.41 1.55
CA SER A 288 -18.15 7.22 2.95
C SER A 288 -19.67 7.17 3.12
N THR A 289 -20.15 6.20 3.90
CA THR A 289 -21.56 6.05 4.32
C THR A 289 -21.94 6.92 5.53
N GLY A 290 -20.95 7.44 6.27
CA GLY A 290 -21.10 8.18 7.52
C GLY A 290 -20.42 9.55 7.50
N LEU A 291 -20.19 10.13 8.68
CA LEU A 291 -19.34 11.31 8.83
C LEU A 291 -17.87 10.93 8.63
N CYS A 292 -17.24 11.37 7.54
CA CYS A 292 -15.83 11.09 7.33
C CYS A 292 -14.91 12.19 7.85
N TRP A 293 -13.64 11.82 8.09
CA TRP A 293 -12.60 12.74 8.54
C TRP A 293 -11.37 12.66 7.65
N ILE A 294 -10.76 13.81 7.39
CA ILE A 294 -9.46 13.94 6.71
C ILE A 294 -8.52 14.70 7.65
N GLY A 295 -7.24 14.35 7.67
CA GLY A 295 -6.24 15.09 8.44
C GLY A 295 -6.06 16.54 7.93
N HIS A 296 -5.69 17.46 8.80
CA HIS A 296 -5.39 18.85 8.42
C HIS A 296 -4.00 18.97 7.76
N GLY A 297 -3.86 19.89 6.81
CA GLY A 297 -2.58 20.16 6.19
C GLY A 297 -1.91 18.93 5.58
N LYS A 298 -0.60 18.74 5.81
CA LYS A 298 0.14 17.56 5.31
C LYS A 298 -0.31 16.23 5.91
N ASN A 299 -0.96 16.26 7.08
CA ASN A 299 -1.49 15.04 7.71
C ASN A 299 -2.69 14.46 6.93
N SER A 300 -3.23 15.20 5.96
CA SER A 300 -4.30 14.73 5.07
C SER A 300 -3.97 13.46 4.30
N THR A 301 -2.69 13.17 4.02
CA THR A 301 -2.23 11.92 3.39
C THR A 301 -1.81 10.83 4.38
N GLU A 302 -1.67 11.17 5.66
CA GLU A 302 -1.13 10.28 6.70
C GLU A 302 -2.22 9.67 7.58
N PHE A 303 -3.36 10.35 7.73
CA PHE A 303 -4.45 9.92 8.62
C PHE A 303 -5.80 9.79 7.91
N TYR A 304 -6.66 8.97 8.51
CA TYR A 304 -8.09 8.83 8.20
C TYR A 304 -8.37 8.55 6.72
N LEU A 305 -9.48 9.09 6.19
CA LEU A 305 -9.95 8.76 4.86
C LEU A 305 -8.95 9.16 3.76
N GLY A 306 -8.18 10.24 3.95
CA GLY A 306 -7.18 10.69 2.97
C GLY A 306 -6.00 9.70 2.82
N ASN A 307 -5.53 9.10 3.93
CA ASN A 307 -4.54 8.02 3.86
C ASN A 307 -5.10 6.76 3.21
N LEU A 308 -6.34 6.38 3.54
CA LEU A 308 -7.01 5.23 2.92
C LEU A 308 -7.19 5.43 1.42
N HIS A 309 -7.53 6.65 0.99
CA HIS A 309 -7.60 7.03 -0.43
C HIS A 309 -6.26 6.91 -1.15
N LEU A 310 -5.17 7.38 -0.54
CA LEU A 310 -3.84 7.21 -1.13
C LEU A 310 -3.47 5.72 -1.25
N ARG A 311 -3.80 4.91 -0.23
CA ARG A 311 -3.55 3.47 -0.25
C ARG A 311 -4.31 2.75 -1.35
N LEU A 312 -5.57 3.11 -1.61
CA LEU A 312 -6.33 2.56 -2.74
C LEU A 312 -5.51 2.61 -4.05
N PHE A 313 -4.88 3.74 -4.35
CA PHE A 313 -4.07 3.89 -5.57
C PHE A 313 -2.68 3.24 -5.49
N LYS A 314 -2.17 2.96 -4.30
CA LYS A 314 -0.99 2.09 -4.13
C LYS A 314 -1.34 0.64 -4.44
N GLU A 315 -2.46 0.14 -3.90
CA GLU A 315 -2.94 -1.22 -4.16
C GLU A 315 -3.33 -1.44 -5.64
N TYR A 316 -3.69 -0.37 -6.37
CA TYR A 316 -3.93 -0.45 -7.81
C TYR A 316 -2.71 -0.96 -8.62
N HIS A 317 -1.49 -0.78 -8.11
CA HIS A 317 -0.28 -1.35 -8.74
C HIS A 317 -0.18 -2.86 -8.56
N GLU A 318 -0.79 -3.40 -7.52
CA GLU A 318 -0.74 -4.82 -7.15
C GLU A 318 -1.90 -5.62 -7.77
N THR A 319 -3.04 -4.98 -8.01
CA THR A 319 -4.23 -5.64 -8.55
C THR A 319 -5.05 -4.75 -9.48
N ASP A 320 -5.53 -5.33 -10.58
CA ASP A 320 -6.49 -4.71 -11.48
C ASP A 320 -7.94 -5.03 -11.14
N VAL A 321 -8.22 -5.81 -10.09
CA VAL A 321 -9.57 -6.17 -9.65
C VAL A 321 -10.06 -5.20 -8.57
N LEU A 322 -11.17 -4.51 -8.83
CA LEU A 322 -11.64 -3.40 -8.00
C LEU A 322 -11.94 -3.77 -6.55
N GLY A 323 -12.58 -4.92 -6.30
CA GLY A 323 -12.89 -5.37 -4.94
C GLY A 323 -11.63 -5.70 -4.15
N ALA A 324 -10.61 -6.27 -4.81
CA ALA A 324 -9.32 -6.54 -4.20
C ALA A 324 -8.59 -5.24 -3.83
N MET A 325 -8.52 -4.28 -4.76
CA MET A 325 -7.96 -2.94 -4.52
C MET A 325 -8.59 -2.28 -3.28
N VAL A 326 -9.92 -2.36 -3.12
CA VAL A 326 -10.61 -1.78 -1.96
C VAL A 326 -10.34 -2.55 -0.66
N GLY A 327 -10.50 -3.88 -0.67
CA GLY A 327 -10.31 -4.69 0.54
C GLY A 327 -8.87 -4.70 1.03
N ASP A 328 -7.90 -4.78 0.12
CA ASP A 328 -6.48 -4.74 0.48
C ASP A 328 -6.04 -3.37 0.95
N ALA A 329 -6.62 -2.28 0.42
CA ALA A 329 -6.36 -0.94 0.94
C ALA A 329 -6.86 -0.79 2.38
N ILE A 330 -8.04 -1.36 2.72
CA ILE A 330 -8.55 -1.40 4.10
C ILE A 330 -7.60 -2.21 5.00
N ALA A 331 -7.19 -3.41 4.58
CA ALA A 331 -6.29 -4.25 5.36
C ALA A 331 -4.90 -3.60 5.57
N SER A 332 -4.34 -3.01 4.50
CA SER A 332 -3.07 -2.26 4.48
C SER A 332 -3.14 -1.02 5.37
N TYR A 333 -4.27 -0.31 5.32
CA TYR A 333 -4.59 0.81 6.20
C TYR A 333 -4.59 0.34 7.67
N LEU A 334 -5.45 -0.59 8.05
CA LEU A 334 -5.55 -1.11 9.43
C LEU A 334 -4.20 -1.64 9.97
N SER A 335 -3.42 -2.33 9.14
CA SER A 335 -2.09 -2.84 9.51
C SER A 335 -1.12 -1.74 9.88
N ALA A 336 -1.15 -0.61 9.16
CA ALA A 336 -0.28 0.53 9.45
C ALA A 336 -0.70 1.26 10.75
N PHE A 337 -1.99 1.22 11.12
CA PHE A 337 -2.48 1.88 12.33
C PHE A 337 -2.25 1.09 13.63
N ASN A 338 -1.89 -0.18 13.55
CA ASN A 338 -1.68 -1.05 14.71
C ASN A 338 -0.52 -0.60 15.65
N THR A 339 0.18 0.48 15.29
CA THR A 339 1.25 1.12 16.09
C THR A 339 0.78 2.32 16.92
N TYR A 340 -0.45 2.83 16.73
CA TYR A 340 -0.94 4.09 17.32
C TYR A 340 -1.92 3.92 18.48
N HIS A 341 -1.93 2.76 19.14
CA HIS A 341 -2.88 2.46 20.22
C HIS A 341 -2.93 3.56 21.28
N HIS A 342 -4.15 4.06 21.55
CA HIS A 342 -4.64 4.94 22.63
C HIS A 342 -5.28 6.29 22.18
N GLY A 343 -6.62 6.36 22.23
CA GLY A 343 -7.37 7.62 22.39
C GLY A 343 -8.31 7.99 21.24
N VAL A 344 -8.64 9.29 21.13
CA VAL A 344 -9.60 9.84 20.13
C VAL A 344 -9.19 9.56 18.67
N SER A 345 -7.89 9.38 18.42
CA SER A 345 -7.39 9.04 17.08
C SER A 345 -7.85 7.67 16.60
N GLU A 346 -7.96 6.68 17.50
CA GLU A 346 -8.29 5.29 17.16
C GLU A 346 -9.70 5.16 16.58
N SER A 347 -10.69 5.84 17.19
CA SER A 347 -12.08 5.82 16.70
C SER A 347 -12.23 6.41 15.29
N PHE A 348 -11.45 7.44 14.93
CA PHE A 348 -11.48 7.99 13.57
C PHE A 348 -10.85 7.03 12.54
N HIS A 349 -9.83 6.26 12.93
CA HIS A 349 -9.22 5.27 12.05
C HIS A 349 -10.14 4.09 11.80
N ILE A 350 -10.75 3.53 12.86
CA ILE A 350 -11.76 2.46 12.74
C ILE A 350 -12.91 2.93 11.85
N LYS A 351 -13.43 4.14 12.11
CA LYS A 351 -14.52 4.72 11.33
C LYS A 351 -14.18 4.81 9.84
N ALA A 352 -12.98 5.26 9.48
CA ALA A 352 -12.56 5.38 8.08
C ALA A 352 -12.59 4.04 7.33
N ALA A 353 -12.25 2.93 8.00
CA ALA A 353 -12.37 1.59 7.44
C ALA A 353 -13.83 1.14 7.33
N GLU A 354 -14.61 1.29 8.40
CA GLU A 354 -16.00 0.83 8.45
C GLU A 354 -16.93 1.59 7.50
N GLU A 355 -16.68 2.87 7.24
CA GLU A 355 -17.57 3.73 6.46
C GLU A 355 -17.33 3.66 4.94
N LEU A 356 -16.21 3.09 4.49
CA LEU A 356 -15.84 3.05 3.08
C LEU A 356 -16.69 2.01 2.34
N GLU A 357 -17.52 2.47 1.40
CA GLU A 357 -18.44 1.62 0.65
C GLU A 357 -18.06 1.56 -0.82
N LEU A 358 -17.93 0.34 -1.36
CA LEU A 358 -17.79 0.09 -2.80
C LEU A 358 -19.16 -0.16 -3.44
N PHE A 359 -19.64 0.81 -4.22
CA PHE A 359 -20.76 0.60 -5.14
C PHE A 359 -20.25 0.11 -6.49
N GLY A 360 -20.45 -1.16 -6.80
CA GLY A 360 -20.01 -1.74 -8.07
C GLY A 360 -19.87 -3.25 -7.98
N ASP A 361 -19.41 -3.83 -9.09
CA ASP A 361 -19.01 -5.24 -9.13
C ASP A 361 -17.61 -5.37 -8.46
N PRO A 362 -17.47 -6.13 -7.37
CA PRO A 362 -16.16 -6.31 -6.73
C PRO A 362 -15.20 -7.15 -7.58
N THR A 363 -15.68 -7.86 -8.61
CA THR A 363 -14.85 -8.61 -9.56
C THR A 363 -14.44 -7.78 -10.78
N LEU A 364 -14.87 -6.51 -10.85
CA LEU A 364 -14.61 -5.65 -12.00
C LEU A 364 -13.10 -5.54 -12.29
N ALA A 365 -12.69 -6.02 -13.46
CA ALA A 365 -11.35 -5.79 -13.98
C ALA A 365 -11.23 -4.35 -14.50
N MET A 366 -10.51 -3.50 -13.77
CA MET A 366 -10.37 -2.08 -14.07
C MET A 366 -9.60 -1.89 -15.39
N GLY A 367 -10.19 -1.15 -16.33
CA GLY A 367 -9.70 -1.01 -17.70
C GLY A 367 -10.25 -2.06 -18.67
N GLY A 368 -10.94 -3.09 -18.17
CA GLY A 368 -11.55 -4.16 -18.94
C GLY A 368 -10.56 -5.14 -19.58
N ASN A 369 -9.37 -5.25 -19.00
CA ASN A 369 -8.51 -6.39 -19.21
C ASN A 369 -8.86 -7.41 -18.13
N ALA A 370 -9.79 -8.33 -18.40
CA ALA A 370 -9.95 -9.51 -17.55
C ALA A 370 -8.68 -10.35 -17.66
N GLY A 371 -7.82 -10.21 -16.65
CA GLY A 371 -6.51 -10.82 -16.59
C GLY A 371 -5.44 -9.76 -16.60
N GLY A 372 -4.90 -9.49 -15.42
CA GLY A 372 -3.56 -8.93 -15.27
C GLY A 372 -2.66 -9.66 -16.26
N SER A 373 -2.20 -8.92 -17.26
CA SER A 373 -1.12 -9.38 -18.10
C SER A 373 0.05 -9.61 -17.16
N LEU A 374 0.38 -10.89 -16.96
CA LEU A 374 1.71 -11.31 -16.54
C LEU A 374 2.74 -10.44 -17.30
N PRO A 375 3.85 -10.05 -16.66
CA PRO A 375 4.86 -9.21 -17.29
C PRO A 375 5.14 -9.69 -18.71
N ALA A 376 4.98 -8.77 -19.66
CA ALA A 376 5.13 -9.06 -21.07
C ALA A 376 6.59 -9.43 -21.38
N GLY A 377 6.83 -10.73 -21.51
CA GLY A 377 8.07 -11.30 -21.96
C GLY A 377 8.23 -12.73 -21.45
N VAL A 378 8.50 -13.66 -22.37
CA VAL A 378 8.88 -15.08 -22.17
C VAL A 378 7.71 -16.08 -22.27
N THR A 379 8.01 -17.23 -22.89
CA THR A 379 7.19 -18.05 -23.80
C THR A 379 6.22 -19.07 -23.17
N ASP A 380 5.28 -19.51 -24.01
CA ASP A 380 4.17 -20.49 -23.90
C ASP A 380 4.50 -21.84 -23.21
N GLY A 381 4.69 -21.83 -21.89
CA GLY A 381 4.72 -23.02 -21.04
C GLY A 381 3.35 -23.36 -20.46
N ARG A 382 3.14 -24.62 -20.07
CA ARG A 382 1.90 -25.10 -19.45
C ARG A 382 1.82 -24.64 -17.99
N THR A 383 0.60 -24.50 -17.47
CA THR A 383 0.37 -24.27 -16.04
C THR A 383 0.01 -25.57 -15.33
N LEU A 384 0.78 -25.91 -14.30
CA LEU A 384 0.52 -27.01 -13.38
C LEU A 384 -0.06 -26.42 -12.09
N TYR A 385 -1.13 -27.01 -11.59
CA TYR A 385 -1.88 -26.48 -10.44
C TYR A 385 -1.65 -27.33 -9.20
N VAL A 386 -1.28 -26.70 -8.08
CA VAL A 386 -1.08 -27.34 -6.79
C VAL A 386 -2.18 -26.90 -5.82
N GLY A 387 -2.77 -27.84 -5.08
CA GLY A 387 -3.90 -27.58 -4.18
C GLY A 387 -5.23 -27.38 -4.91
N GLY A 388 -6.21 -26.76 -4.25
CA GLY A 388 -7.56 -26.55 -4.82
C GLY A 388 -8.38 -27.82 -5.08
N SER A 389 -9.56 -27.69 -5.69
CA SER A 389 -10.51 -28.78 -5.95
C SER A 389 -10.55 -29.27 -7.41
N GLY A 390 -9.64 -28.78 -8.25
CA GLY A 390 -9.57 -29.11 -9.68
C GLY A 390 -9.12 -30.54 -9.95
N ALA A 391 -9.70 -31.17 -10.97
CA ALA A 391 -9.28 -32.51 -11.39
C ALA A 391 -7.86 -32.47 -11.98
N GLY A 392 -6.97 -33.29 -11.45
CA GLY A 392 -5.57 -33.38 -11.90
C GLY A 392 -4.60 -32.42 -11.20
N ASN A 393 -5.06 -31.66 -10.20
CA ASN A 393 -4.18 -30.83 -9.40
C ASN A 393 -3.24 -31.70 -8.54
N TYR A 394 -2.00 -31.23 -8.39
CA TYR A 394 -1.01 -31.85 -7.52
C TYR A 394 -1.32 -31.52 -6.05
N THR A 395 -1.00 -32.43 -5.15
CA THR A 395 -1.17 -32.21 -3.71
C THR A 395 0.02 -31.52 -3.05
N THR A 396 1.22 -31.65 -3.65
CA THR A 396 2.46 -31.05 -3.16
C THR A 396 3.04 -30.14 -4.24
N ILE A 397 3.77 -29.10 -3.83
CA ILE A 397 4.46 -28.22 -4.77
C ILE A 397 5.59 -28.99 -5.44
N GLN A 398 6.32 -29.82 -4.69
CA GLN A 398 7.44 -30.57 -5.25
C GLN A 398 7.01 -31.52 -6.38
N ASP A 399 5.84 -32.18 -6.29
CA ASP A 399 5.38 -33.07 -7.36
C ASP A 399 5.06 -32.30 -8.65
N ALA A 400 4.46 -31.11 -8.55
CA ALA A 400 4.23 -30.26 -9.71
C ALA A 400 5.55 -29.75 -10.30
N VAL A 401 6.50 -29.33 -9.45
CA VAL A 401 7.85 -28.92 -9.89
C VAL A 401 8.58 -30.08 -10.57
N ASN A 402 8.42 -31.31 -10.09
CA ASN A 402 9.01 -32.50 -10.70
C ASN A 402 8.44 -32.79 -12.10
N ASP A 403 7.16 -32.54 -12.34
CA ASP A 403 6.49 -32.76 -13.63
C ASP A 403 6.62 -31.58 -14.61
N ALA A 404 6.87 -30.37 -14.10
CA ALA A 404 7.08 -29.19 -14.91
C ALA A 404 8.27 -29.35 -15.87
N ALA A 405 8.20 -28.69 -17.03
CA ALA A 405 9.31 -28.46 -17.96
C ALA A 405 9.78 -26.99 -17.90
N ASP A 406 10.94 -26.68 -18.45
CA ASP A 406 11.40 -25.28 -18.55
C ASP A 406 10.34 -24.41 -19.27
N GLY A 407 10.09 -23.23 -18.73
CA GLY A 407 9.06 -22.29 -19.17
C GLY A 407 7.68 -22.54 -18.56
N ASP A 408 7.42 -23.69 -17.94
CA ASP A 408 6.13 -23.97 -17.30
C ASP A 408 5.92 -23.08 -16.05
N THR A 409 4.65 -22.93 -15.67
CA THR A 409 4.24 -22.27 -14.42
C THR A 409 3.68 -23.31 -13.45
N VAL A 410 4.19 -23.33 -12.23
CA VAL A 410 3.59 -24.03 -11.10
C VAL A 410 2.79 -22.99 -10.31
N PHE A 411 1.46 -23.05 -10.44
CA PHE A 411 0.53 -22.19 -9.73
C PHE A 411 0.03 -22.89 -8.47
N VAL A 412 0.21 -22.27 -7.30
CA VAL A 412 -0.10 -22.86 -6.00
C VAL A 412 -1.30 -22.15 -5.38
N TYR A 413 -2.44 -22.84 -5.28
CA TYR A 413 -3.63 -22.30 -4.62
C TYR A 413 -3.39 -22.04 -3.13
N ASN A 414 -4.22 -21.19 -2.53
CA ASN A 414 -4.19 -20.94 -1.09
C ASN A 414 -4.28 -22.24 -0.28
N GLY A 415 -3.50 -22.31 0.78
CA GLY A 415 -3.31 -23.49 1.61
C GLY A 415 -1.95 -23.46 2.31
N THR A 416 -1.79 -24.31 3.32
CA THR A 416 -0.50 -24.50 3.99
C THR A 416 0.18 -25.77 3.47
N TYR A 417 1.38 -25.60 2.93
CA TYR A 417 2.20 -26.67 2.36
C TYR A 417 3.41 -26.88 3.26
N HIS A 418 3.61 -28.11 3.72
CA HIS A 418 4.71 -28.47 4.61
C HIS A 418 5.79 -29.25 3.85
N GLU A 419 6.73 -28.55 3.23
CA GLU A 419 7.75 -29.16 2.36
C GLU A 419 8.98 -28.26 2.17
N GLU A 420 10.11 -28.88 1.77
CA GLU A 420 11.26 -28.17 1.19
C GLU A 420 11.17 -28.36 -0.34
N VAL A 421 11.10 -27.25 -1.09
CA VAL A 421 10.89 -27.28 -2.55
C VAL A 421 12.19 -27.03 -3.29
N LYS A 422 12.60 -27.96 -4.15
CA LYS A 422 13.77 -27.87 -5.02
C LYS A 422 13.33 -27.64 -6.46
N VAL A 423 13.76 -26.51 -7.01
CA VAL A 423 13.45 -26.04 -8.35
C VAL A 423 14.72 -26.12 -9.20
N ASP A 424 14.85 -27.24 -9.91
CA ASP A 424 15.99 -27.54 -10.79
C ASP A 424 15.68 -27.22 -12.27
N LYS A 425 14.60 -26.48 -12.54
CA LYS A 425 14.10 -26.13 -13.87
C LYS A 425 13.78 -24.65 -13.94
N SER A 426 13.91 -24.03 -15.11
CA SER A 426 13.62 -22.61 -15.30
C SER A 426 12.11 -22.40 -15.40
N ILE A 427 11.44 -22.31 -14.25
CA ILE A 427 9.98 -22.23 -14.13
C ILE A 427 9.53 -21.01 -13.32
N ARG A 428 8.23 -20.74 -13.38
CA ARG A 428 7.56 -19.77 -12.52
C ARG A 428 6.86 -20.53 -11.39
N LEU A 429 7.25 -20.33 -10.15
CA LEU A 429 6.60 -20.87 -8.96
C LEU A 429 5.83 -19.74 -8.27
N VAL A 430 4.52 -19.70 -8.48
CA VAL A 430 3.68 -18.54 -8.12
C VAL A 430 2.54 -19.01 -7.24
N GLY A 431 2.45 -18.46 -6.03
CA GLY A 431 1.28 -18.65 -5.18
C GLY A 431 0.10 -17.81 -5.65
N GLN A 432 -1.08 -18.15 -5.15
CA GLN A 432 -2.30 -17.43 -5.49
C GLN A 432 -2.32 -16.04 -4.85
N ASP A 433 -1.79 -15.90 -3.64
CA ASP A 433 -1.50 -14.64 -2.96
C ASP A 433 -0.56 -14.88 -1.76
N GLU A 434 0.21 -13.86 -1.34
CA GLU A 434 1.20 -14.05 -0.28
C GLU A 434 0.62 -14.23 1.13
N ARG A 435 -0.69 -14.03 1.32
CA ARG A 435 -1.36 -14.22 2.62
C ARG A 435 -1.91 -15.64 2.78
N GLY A 436 -2.44 -16.21 1.71
CA GLY A 436 -3.16 -17.48 1.71
C GLY A 436 -2.34 -18.66 1.19
N THR A 437 -1.33 -18.45 0.33
CA THR A 437 -0.40 -19.51 -0.06
C THR A 437 0.79 -19.51 0.89
N VAL A 438 0.83 -20.47 1.82
CA VAL A 438 1.85 -20.54 2.88
C VAL A 438 2.68 -21.81 2.74
N LEU A 439 3.97 -21.66 2.48
CA LEU A 439 4.96 -22.73 2.56
C LEU A 439 5.63 -22.70 3.94
N VAL A 440 5.65 -23.85 4.60
CA VAL A 440 6.31 -24.04 5.90
C VAL A 440 7.35 -25.16 5.78
N SER A 441 8.59 -24.89 6.19
CA SER A 441 9.67 -25.90 6.15
C SER A 441 10.49 -25.91 7.43
N ASP A 442 10.90 -27.11 7.87
CA ASP A 442 11.87 -27.31 8.97
C ASP A 442 13.34 -27.19 8.50
N GLY A 443 13.55 -27.11 7.18
CA GLY A 443 14.84 -26.93 6.51
C GLY A 443 14.84 -25.64 5.69
N ASN A 444 15.36 -25.67 4.46
CA ASN A 444 15.16 -24.54 3.56
C ASN A 444 13.70 -24.52 3.07
N GLY A 445 13.16 -23.34 2.74
CA GLY A 445 11.84 -23.24 2.12
C GLY A 445 11.89 -23.64 0.64
N ILE A 446 12.41 -22.76 -0.19
CA ILE A 446 12.54 -22.95 -1.65
C ILE A 446 14.01 -22.86 -2.04
N ILE A 447 14.48 -23.80 -2.86
CA ILE A 447 15.84 -23.84 -3.40
C ILE A 447 15.76 -23.78 -4.92
N ALA A 448 16.05 -22.62 -5.50
CA ALA A 448 16.15 -22.39 -6.94
C ALA A 448 17.57 -22.67 -7.43
N ASN A 449 17.80 -23.87 -7.97
CA ASN A 449 19.09 -24.28 -8.52
C ASN A 449 19.24 -23.97 -10.02
N ALA A 450 18.13 -23.76 -10.74
CA ALA A 450 18.15 -23.40 -12.16
C ALA A 450 18.16 -21.89 -12.38
N ASP A 451 18.69 -21.47 -13.53
CA ASP A 451 18.67 -20.08 -13.98
C ASP A 451 17.24 -19.61 -14.30
N GLY A 452 16.97 -18.32 -14.13
CA GLY A 452 15.72 -17.69 -14.54
C GLY A 452 14.48 -18.17 -13.77
N VAL A 453 14.64 -18.79 -12.61
CA VAL A 453 13.52 -19.20 -11.76
C VAL A 453 12.83 -17.96 -11.20
N ALA A 454 11.52 -17.86 -11.37
CA ALA A 454 10.71 -16.80 -10.79
C ALA A 454 9.86 -17.35 -9.65
N ILE A 455 9.97 -16.76 -8.45
CA ILE A 455 9.25 -17.16 -7.23
C ILE A 455 8.46 -15.96 -6.73
N GLY A 456 7.19 -16.14 -6.39
CA GLY A 456 6.43 -15.04 -5.81
C GLY A 456 5.01 -15.34 -5.39
N HIS A 457 4.35 -14.33 -4.84
CA HIS A 457 2.95 -14.36 -4.39
C HIS A 457 2.68 -15.46 -3.35
N MET A 458 3.60 -15.66 -2.41
CA MET A 458 3.47 -16.65 -1.34
C MET A 458 4.21 -16.24 -0.08
N SER A 459 3.78 -16.78 1.06
CA SER A 459 4.51 -16.72 2.32
C SER A 459 5.43 -17.93 2.47
N VAL A 460 6.68 -17.72 2.88
CA VAL A 460 7.64 -18.77 3.23
C VAL A 460 8.06 -18.58 4.69
N GLY A 461 7.69 -19.52 5.54
CA GLY A 461 7.92 -19.47 6.98
C GLY A 461 8.66 -20.69 7.51
N SER A 462 9.51 -20.51 8.52
CA SER A 462 10.16 -21.64 9.19
C SER A 462 9.21 -22.39 10.12
N GLY A 463 9.21 -23.72 10.04
CA GLY A 463 8.51 -24.63 10.95
C GLY A 463 9.32 -25.04 12.19
N GLY A 464 10.62 -24.73 12.23
CA GLY A 464 11.56 -25.24 13.23
C GLY A 464 12.58 -24.24 13.75
N SER A 465 13.34 -24.65 14.76
CA SER A 465 14.47 -23.88 15.34
C SER A 465 15.82 -24.21 14.72
N GLY A 466 15.81 -24.79 13.51
CA GLY A 466 16.99 -25.14 12.75
C GLY A 466 17.87 -23.92 12.45
N LYS A 467 19.18 -24.13 12.32
CA LYS A 467 20.16 -23.10 11.98
C LYS A 467 20.76 -23.35 10.60
N ASN A 468 21.19 -22.28 9.93
CA ASN A 468 21.78 -22.22 8.60
C ASN A 468 20.81 -22.64 7.49
N TYR A 469 19.56 -22.17 7.57
CA TYR A 469 18.56 -22.40 6.53
C TYR A 469 18.09 -21.10 5.91
N ALA A 470 17.84 -21.16 4.62
CA ALA A 470 17.27 -20.08 3.85
C ALA A 470 15.76 -20.28 3.64
N GLY A 471 14.98 -19.19 3.73
CA GLY A 471 13.59 -19.21 3.30
C GLY A 471 13.53 -19.45 1.80
N ILE A 472 14.22 -18.60 1.04
CA ILE A 472 14.39 -18.77 -0.41
C ILE A 472 15.88 -18.70 -0.74
N LEU A 473 16.42 -19.76 -1.32
CA LEU A 473 17.81 -19.88 -1.75
C LEU A 473 17.89 -19.88 -3.27
N CYS A 474 18.51 -18.86 -3.85
CA CYS A 474 18.79 -18.78 -5.28
C CYS A 474 20.26 -19.08 -5.55
N ARG A 475 20.51 -20.06 -6.42
CA ARG A 475 21.83 -20.37 -6.98
C ARG A 475 21.90 -20.15 -8.50
N GLY A 476 20.76 -20.07 -9.16
CA GLY A 476 20.67 -19.78 -10.59
C GLY A 476 20.91 -18.31 -10.90
N VAL A 477 21.40 -18.04 -12.11
CA VAL A 477 21.55 -16.69 -12.66
C VAL A 477 20.17 -16.13 -13.03
N GLY A 478 19.93 -14.85 -12.72
CA GLY A 478 18.72 -14.16 -13.14
C GLY A 478 17.44 -14.65 -12.47
N CYS A 479 17.53 -15.26 -11.29
CA CYS A 479 16.35 -15.62 -10.51
C CYS A 479 15.61 -14.36 -10.03
N THR A 480 14.28 -14.43 -9.96
CA THR A 480 13.43 -13.34 -9.46
C THR A 480 12.66 -13.82 -8.24
N VAL A 481 12.68 -13.04 -7.16
CA VAL A 481 11.84 -13.22 -5.98
C VAL A 481 11.00 -11.96 -5.82
N GLY A 482 9.71 -12.06 -6.11
CA GLY A 482 8.78 -10.92 -6.15
C GLY A 482 7.53 -11.17 -5.31
N ASN A 483 6.97 -10.17 -4.64
CA ASN A 483 5.70 -10.30 -3.91
C ASN A 483 5.68 -11.48 -2.92
N ALA A 484 6.79 -11.69 -2.19
CA ALA A 484 6.91 -12.78 -1.23
C ALA A 484 6.94 -12.23 0.21
N THR A 485 6.39 -12.99 1.14
CA THR A 485 6.60 -12.73 2.58
C THR A 485 7.52 -13.81 3.16
N VAL A 486 8.68 -13.44 3.69
CA VAL A 486 9.64 -14.41 4.24
C VAL A 486 9.98 -14.10 5.70
N SER A 487 9.87 -15.11 6.56
CA SER A 487 10.06 -14.93 8.00
C SER A 487 10.58 -16.16 8.74
N GLY A 488 11.32 -15.93 9.82
CA GLY A 488 11.77 -16.96 10.76
C GLY A 488 12.99 -17.78 10.32
N TYR A 489 13.79 -17.28 9.36
CA TYR A 489 14.97 -17.97 8.84
C TYR A 489 16.27 -17.27 9.23
N ASP A 490 17.39 -18.01 9.27
CA ASP A 490 18.70 -17.37 9.41
C ASP A 490 18.99 -16.51 8.16
N TRP A 491 18.65 -17.01 6.97
CA TRP A 491 18.66 -16.20 5.74
C TRP A 491 17.24 -16.15 5.17
N GLY A 492 16.58 -14.99 5.18
CA GLY A 492 15.26 -14.84 4.55
C GLY A 492 15.35 -15.21 3.06
N ILE A 493 16.07 -14.39 2.31
CA ILE A 493 16.47 -14.69 0.93
C ILE A 493 17.99 -14.80 0.88
N TYR A 494 18.53 -15.88 0.33
CA TYR A 494 19.96 -16.06 0.12
C TYR A 494 20.28 -16.19 -1.38
N LEU A 495 21.07 -15.25 -1.90
CA LEU A 495 21.65 -15.31 -3.24
C LEU A 495 23.09 -15.86 -3.14
N GLU A 496 23.29 -17.09 -3.61
CA GLU A 496 24.56 -17.81 -3.51
C GLU A 496 25.17 -18.03 -4.89
N ASN A 497 26.19 -17.23 -5.24
CA ASN A 497 26.81 -17.24 -6.57
C ASN A 497 25.79 -16.99 -7.71
N ALA A 498 24.78 -16.18 -7.45
CA ALA A 498 23.60 -16.02 -8.29
C ALA A 498 23.58 -14.60 -8.90
N SER A 499 24.18 -14.45 -10.09
CA SER A 499 24.33 -13.14 -10.74
C SER A 499 23.00 -12.62 -11.30
N GLY A 500 22.80 -11.30 -11.28
CA GLY A 500 21.67 -10.65 -11.96
C GLY A 500 20.29 -10.98 -11.39
N CYS A 501 20.21 -11.47 -10.15
CA CYS A 501 18.95 -11.80 -9.50
C CYS A 501 18.19 -10.53 -9.07
N ILE A 502 16.86 -10.64 -9.03
CA ILE A 502 15.96 -9.55 -8.65
C ILE A 502 15.22 -9.97 -7.38
N VAL A 503 15.22 -9.12 -6.37
CA VAL A 503 14.40 -9.25 -5.16
C VAL A 503 13.54 -8.00 -5.08
N GLU A 504 12.24 -8.13 -5.33
CA GLU A 504 11.34 -6.99 -5.46
C GLU A 504 10.03 -7.13 -4.69
N ASN A 505 9.47 -6.00 -4.25
CA ASN A 505 8.13 -5.88 -3.66
C ASN A 505 7.82 -6.94 -2.58
N SER A 506 8.83 -7.33 -1.81
CA SER A 506 8.72 -8.42 -0.85
C SER A 506 8.79 -7.90 0.59
N ARG A 507 8.21 -8.67 1.52
CA ARG A 507 8.17 -8.38 2.96
C ARG A 507 9.08 -9.36 3.69
N LEU A 508 10.22 -8.86 4.17
CA LEU A 508 11.22 -9.65 4.89
C LEU A 508 11.19 -9.23 6.35
N MET A 509 10.60 -10.05 7.21
CA MET A 509 10.26 -9.63 8.58
C MET A 509 10.29 -10.73 9.63
N LYS A 510 10.07 -10.34 10.88
CA LYS A 510 9.85 -11.21 12.04
C LYS A 510 11.06 -12.09 12.38
N ASN A 511 12.19 -11.44 12.63
CA ASN A 511 13.43 -12.06 13.15
C ASN A 511 14.14 -13.00 12.18
N ASN A 512 14.31 -12.63 10.91
CA ASN A 512 15.38 -13.25 10.15
C ASN A 512 16.74 -12.80 10.72
N GLU A 513 17.77 -13.66 10.71
CA GLU A 513 19.13 -13.19 11.03
C GLU A 513 19.60 -12.21 9.94
N TYR A 514 19.50 -12.61 8.68
CA TYR A 514 19.66 -11.74 7.51
C TYR A 514 18.36 -11.75 6.71
N ALA A 515 17.76 -10.58 6.47
CA ALA A 515 16.59 -10.49 5.61
C ALA A 515 16.93 -10.91 4.17
N ILE A 516 18.02 -10.33 3.64
CA ILE A 516 18.61 -10.70 2.36
C ILE A 516 20.12 -10.86 2.57
N TYR A 517 20.64 -12.05 2.28
CA TYR A 517 22.06 -12.33 2.27
C TYR A 517 22.50 -12.61 0.83
N MET A 518 23.63 -12.06 0.41
CA MET A 518 24.15 -12.31 -0.94
C MET A 518 25.67 -12.49 -0.92
N THR A 519 26.14 -13.56 -1.56
CA THR A 519 27.56 -13.86 -1.71
C THR A 519 27.89 -14.08 -3.18
N HIS A 520 28.93 -13.42 -3.68
CA HIS A 520 29.42 -13.56 -5.06
C HIS A 520 28.32 -13.43 -6.14
N SER A 521 27.37 -12.52 -5.93
CA SER A 521 26.14 -12.38 -6.72
C SER A 521 26.06 -10.99 -7.38
N PRO A 522 26.94 -10.68 -8.35
CA PRO A 522 27.03 -9.36 -8.95
C PRO A 522 25.75 -9.00 -9.72
N GLY A 523 25.46 -7.70 -9.79
CA GLY A 523 24.36 -7.19 -10.60
C GLY A 523 22.96 -7.45 -10.03
N ALA A 524 22.84 -7.81 -8.75
CA ALA A 524 21.54 -8.04 -8.14
C ALA A 524 20.76 -6.72 -7.95
N ILE A 525 19.45 -6.79 -8.11
CA ILE A 525 18.52 -5.68 -7.92
C ILE A 525 17.68 -5.99 -6.68
N VAL A 526 17.65 -5.06 -5.73
CA VAL A 526 16.83 -5.10 -4.52
C VAL A 526 15.94 -3.86 -4.54
N SER A 527 14.66 -4.01 -4.88
CA SER A 527 13.76 -2.89 -5.14
C SER A 527 12.41 -2.97 -4.42
N GLY A 528 11.88 -1.87 -3.89
CA GLY A 528 10.51 -1.83 -3.37
C GLY A 528 10.22 -2.73 -2.16
N ASN A 529 11.24 -3.24 -1.47
CA ASN A 529 11.06 -4.19 -0.38
C ASN A 529 10.79 -3.52 0.97
N ALA A 530 10.00 -4.18 1.81
CA ALA A 530 9.84 -3.85 3.22
C ALA A 530 10.72 -4.78 4.08
N VAL A 531 11.81 -4.25 4.62
CA VAL A 531 12.82 -4.97 5.41
C VAL A 531 12.74 -4.51 6.87
N ASP A 532 11.93 -5.22 7.67
CA ASP A 532 11.52 -4.76 9.01
C ASP A 532 11.81 -5.78 10.13
N GLY A 533 12.46 -5.30 11.20
CA GLY A 533 12.60 -6.07 12.45
C GLY A 533 13.50 -7.30 12.34
N ASN A 534 14.48 -7.31 11.44
CA ASN A 534 15.48 -8.37 11.29
C ASN A 534 16.76 -8.03 12.06
N TRP A 535 17.71 -8.97 12.15
CA TRP A 535 19.02 -8.66 12.73
C TRP A 535 19.86 -7.83 11.76
N TYR A 536 20.01 -8.33 10.54
CA TYR A 536 20.56 -7.63 9.39
C TYR A 536 19.48 -7.48 8.31
N GLY A 537 19.45 -6.32 7.64
CA GLY A 537 18.61 -6.11 6.47
C GLY A 537 19.22 -6.79 5.25
N VAL A 538 19.90 -6.02 4.41
CA VAL A 538 20.69 -6.54 3.28
C VAL A 538 22.16 -6.64 3.68
N TRP A 539 22.72 -7.83 3.53
CA TRP A 539 24.16 -8.07 3.70
C TRP A 539 24.75 -8.64 2.41
N SER A 540 25.68 -7.90 1.82
CA SER A 540 26.34 -8.25 0.57
C SER A 540 27.83 -8.49 0.75
N GLU A 541 28.31 -9.65 0.28
CA GLU A 541 29.73 -9.99 0.23
C GLU A 541 30.18 -10.28 -1.20
N TYR A 542 31.23 -9.60 -1.66
CA TYR A 542 31.83 -9.81 -2.99
C TYR A 542 30.83 -9.76 -4.14
N SER A 543 29.79 -8.92 -4.03
CA SER A 543 28.69 -8.83 -5.00
C SER A 543 28.64 -7.40 -5.56
N PRO A 544 29.50 -7.03 -6.52
CA PRO A 544 29.55 -5.68 -7.06
C PRO A 544 28.35 -5.34 -7.96
N SER A 545 28.20 -4.06 -8.26
CA SER A 545 27.21 -3.54 -9.21
C SER A 545 25.76 -3.79 -8.81
N LEU A 546 25.45 -3.66 -7.52
CA LEU A 546 24.09 -3.79 -7.02
C LEU A 546 23.25 -2.56 -7.35
N THR A 547 21.94 -2.76 -7.47
CA THR A 547 20.95 -1.69 -7.43
C THR A 547 20.06 -1.91 -6.22
N VAL A 548 20.12 -1.01 -5.24
CA VAL A 548 19.30 -1.05 -4.03
C VAL A 548 18.42 0.20 -4.04
N GLU A 549 17.16 0.07 -4.41
CA GLU A 549 16.30 1.23 -4.62
C GLU A 549 14.88 1.13 -4.05
N GLU A 550 14.33 2.26 -3.61
CA GLU A 550 12.93 2.37 -3.15
C GLU A 550 12.55 1.37 -2.05
N ASN A 551 13.51 0.89 -1.26
CA ASN A 551 13.26 -0.02 -0.15
C ASN A 551 13.03 0.76 1.15
N ASN A 552 12.23 0.16 2.04
CA ASN A 552 12.07 0.62 3.41
C ASN A 552 12.79 -0.33 4.38
N PHE A 553 13.91 0.13 4.93
CA PHE A 553 14.65 -0.55 5.99
C PHE A 553 14.29 0.04 7.34
N SER A 554 13.51 -0.70 8.14
CA SER A 554 13.01 -0.24 9.43
C SER A 554 13.33 -1.18 10.57
N ASN A 555 13.66 -0.63 11.74
CA ASN A 555 13.78 -1.39 13.00
C ASN A 555 14.75 -2.60 12.96
N ASN A 556 15.74 -2.60 12.06
CA ASN A 556 16.73 -3.67 11.99
C ASN A 556 17.75 -3.51 13.12
N ARG A 557 18.02 -4.61 13.82
CA ARG A 557 18.75 -4.60 15.11
C ARG A 557 20.25 -4.36 14.96
N TRP A 558 20.79 -4.51 13.76
CA TRP A 558 22.19 -4.24 13.43
C TRP A 558 22.30 -3.44 12.13
N TYR A 559 22.88 -3.98 11.05
CA TYR A 559 23.04 -3.25 9.78
C TYR A 559 21.79 -3.39 8.91
N ALA A 560 21.21 -2.26 8.51
CA ALA A 560 20.13 -2.24 7.54
C ALA A 560 20.64 -2.53 6.12
N LEU A 561 21.75 -1.90 5.72
CA LEU A 561 22.50 -2.24 4.51
C LEU A 561 23.98 -2.34 4.83
N TRP A 562 24.57 -3.53 4.63
CA TRP A 562 26.00 -3.77 4.73
C TRP A 562 26.54 -4.23 3.37
N MET A 563 27.57 -3.56 2.88
CA MET A 563 28.25 -3.89 1.63
C MET A 563 29.73 -4.14 1.89
N ASP A 564 30.15 -5.40 1.75
CA ASP A 564 31.52 -5.88 1.89
C ASP A 564 32.10 -6.23 0.50
N ASN A 565 33.21 -5.59 0.13
CA ASN A 565 33.87 -5.82 -1.17
C ASN A 565 32.89 -5.75 -2.37
N SER A 566 31.90 -4.86 -2.30
CA SER A 566 30.75 -4.79 -3.22
C SER A 566 30.66 -3.40 -3.87
N GLY A 567 31.66 -3.04 -4.66
CA GLY A 567 31.78 -1.72 -5.29
C GLY A 567 30.94 -1.53 -6.55
N GLY A 568 30.88 -0.29 -7.05
CA GLY A 568 30.20 0.04 -8.31
C GLY A 568 28.67 -0.01 -8.25
N SER A 569 28.09 0.10 -7.06
CA SER A 569 26.65 -0.09 -6.81
C SER A 569 25.89 1.24 -6.70
N MET A 570 24.58 1.19 -6.92
CA MET A 570 23.65 2.31 -6.75
C MET A 570 22.74 2.03 -5.55
N VAL A 571 22.64 3.00 -4.64
CA VAL A 571 21.72 2.99 -3.48
C VAL A 571 20.87 4.25 -3.53
N SER A 572 19.60 4.15 -3.92
CA SER A 572 18.78 5.34 -4.19
C SER A 572 17.31 5.27 -3.80
N GLY A 573 16.74 6.38 -3.34
CA GLY A 573 15.30 6.44 -3.03
C GLY A 573 14.87 5.58 -1.85
N ASN A 574 15.80 5.08 -1.03
CA ASN A 574 15.49 4.21 0.11
C ASN A 574 15.20 5.02 1.37
N THR A 575 14.40 4.45 2.27
CA THR A 575 14.20 4.95 3.64
C THR A 575 14.96 4.03 4.62
N PHE A 576 15.83 4.62 5.44
CA PHE A 576 16.53 3.97 6.55
C PHE A 576 16.04 4.59 7.86
N PHE A 577 15.19 3.87 8.60
CA PHE A 577 14.50 4.39 9.77
C PHE A 577 14.66 3.50 11.02
N MET A 578 15.09 4.08 12.15
CA MET A 578 15.17 3.37 13.44
C MET A 578 16.00 2.07 13.41
N ASN A 579 17.05 2.03 12.60
CA ASN A 579 18.01 0.93 12.58
C ASN A 579 19.20 1.22 13.48
N TRP A 580 19.96 0.18 13.84
CA TRP A 580 21.21 0.38 14.58
C TRP A 580 22.31 0.99 13.69
N TYR A 581 22.56 0.43 12.50
CA TYR A 581 23.31 1.10 11.43
C TYR A 581 22.41 1.22 10.19
N SER A 582 22.39 2.39 9.58
CA SER A 582 21.71 2.62 8.30
C SER A 582 22.47 1.98 7.13
N ILE A 583 23.52 2.63 6.64
CA ILE A 583 24.35 2.17 5.52
C ILE A 583 25.77 1.95 6.03
N TYR A 584 26.35 0.79 5.73
CA TYR A 584 27.72 0.45 6.08
C TYR A 584 28.47 -0.03 4.84
N LEU A 585 29.41 0.79 4.36
CA LEU A 585 30.29 0.43 3.24
C LEU A 585 31.65 0.01 3.81
N TYR A 586 31.98 -1.26 3.64
CA TYR A 586 33.24 -1.86 4.07
C TYR A 586 34.02 -2.37 2.87
N SER A 587 35.25 -1.91 2.68
CA SER A 587 36.09 -2.33 1.54
C SER A 587 35.40 -2.16 0.17
N SER A 588 34.48 -1.19 0.07
CA SER A 588 33.55 -1.04 -1.04
C SER A 588 33.63 0.37 -1.61
N GLY A 589 34.19 0.49 -2.82
CA GLY A 589 34.40 1.77 -3.48
C GLY A 589 33.59 1.96 -4.76
N ASN A 590 33.62 3.18 -5.31
CA ASN A 590 32.90 3.57 -6.53
C ASN A 590 31.37 3.38 -6.44
N ASN A 591 30.76 3.45 -5.25
CA ASN A 591 29.31 3.39 -5.10
C ASN A 591 28.68 4.78 -5.20
N THR A 592 27.43 4.83 -5.66
CA THR A 592 26.60 6.05 -5.66
C THR A 592 25.44 5.88 -4.69
N VAL A 593 25.36 6.74 -3.69
CA VAL A 593 24.31 6.78 -2.67
C VAL A 593 23.57 8.10 -2.79
N TYR A 594 22.34 8.08 -3.30
CA TYR A 594 21.64 9.30 -3.72
C TYR A 594 20.14 9.29 -3.42
N GLY A 595 19.57 10.42 -2.96
CA GLY A 595 18.12 10.54 -2.84
C GLY A 595 17.51 9.68 -1.74
N ASN A 596 18.28 9.31 -0.70
CA ASN A 596 17.80 8.47 0.40
C ASN A 596 17.38 9.31 1.61
N GLU A 597 16.41 8.80 2.35
CA GLU A 597 15.96 9.35 3.64
C GLU A 597 16.56 8.50 4.78
N ILE A 598 17.51 9.05 5.53
CA ILE A 598 18.28 8.35 6.55
C ILE A 598 18.07 9.05 7.90
N ARG A 599 17.09 8.56 8.66
CA ARG A 599 16.66 9.26 9.87
C ARG A 599 16.42 8.40 11.10
N ARG A 600 16.71 8.96 12.27
CA ARG A 600 16.50 8.33 13.59
C ARG A 600 17.15 6.96 13.74
N ASN A 601 18.28 6.73 13.08
CA ASN A 601 19.09 5.53 13.32
C ASN A 601 20.07 5.80 14.46
N GLU A 602 20.54 4.74 15.12
CA GLU A 602 21.61 4.87 16.13
C GLU A 602 22.90 5.38 15.45
N HIS A 603 23.20 4.85 14.26
CA HIS A 603 24.30 5.28 13.40
C HIS A 603 23.81 5.59 11.97
N GLY A 604 24.09 6.81 11.50
CA GLY A 604 24.00 7.17 10.09
C GLY A 604 25.05 6.45 9.22
N PRO A 605 25.22 6.83 7.94
CA PRO A 605 26.08 6.10 7.02
C PRO A 605 27.55 6.08 7.46
N GLN A 606 28.19 4.91 7.31
CA GLN A 606 29.60 4.69 7.65
C GLN A 606 30.41 4.15 6.47
N PHE A 607 31.60 4.73 6.28
CA PHE A 607 32.54 4.40 5.21
C PHE A 607 33.85 3.93 5.82
N VAL A 608 34.21 2.65 5.67
CA VAL A 608 35.42 2.07 6.24
C VAL A 608 36.17 1.26 5.18
N ASP A 609 37.43 1.64 4.91
CA ASP A 609 38.20 1.09 3.79
C ASP A 609 37.46 1.30 2.44
N ALA A 610 36.67 2.36 2.35
CA ALA A 610 35.71 2.59 1.27
C ALA A 610 36.10 3.85 0.49
N ASP A 611 36.79 3.66 -0.64
CA ASP A 611 37.33 4.75 -1.46
C ASP A 611 36.38 5.16 -2.59
N ASP A 612 36.50 6.42 -3.04
CA ASP A 612 35.89 6.92 -4.29
C ASP A 612 34.36 6.75 -4.41
N ASN A 613 33.61 6.87 -3.30
CA ASN A 613 32.14 6.82 -3.31
C ASN A 613 31.52 8.22 -3.48
N MET A 614 30.35 8.28 -4.12
CA MET A 614 29.54 9.48 -4.25
C MET A 614 28.32 9.40 -3.32
N PHE A 615 28.17 10.35 -2.41
CA PHE A 615 27.04 10.46 -1.50
C PHE A 615 26.39 11.83 -1.66
N GLY A 616 25.21 11.91 -2.30
CA GLY A 616 24.60 13.22 -2.54
C GLY A 616 23.09 13.26 -2.65
N ASN A 617 22.50 14.42 -2.35
CA ASN A 617 21.04 14.61 -2.32
C ASN A 617 20.33 13.63 -1.38
N ASN A 618 20.95 13.33 -0.23
CA ASN A 618 20.32 12.54 0.83
C ASN A 618 19.88 13.44 1.98
N ASP A 619 18.80 13.02 2.65
CA ASP A 619 18.32 13.61 3.90
C ASP A 619 18.83 12.78 5.08
N VAL A 620 19.78 13.31 5.83
CA VAL A 620 20.44 12.64 6.97
C VAL A 620 20.06 13.35 8.25
N GLU A 621 19.08 12.82 8.96
CA GLU A 621 18.42 13.53 10.06
C GLU A 621 18.35 12.77 11.38
N ARG A 622 18.63 13.46 12.49
CA ARG A 622 18.33 12.97 13.85
C ARG A 622 18.89 11.59 14.17
N ASN A 623 20.09 11.28 13.69
CA ASN A 623 20.80 10.05 14.05
C ASN A 623 21.59 10.25 15.35
N GLU A 624 21.60 9.26 16.24
CA GLU A 624 22.01 9.41 17.66
C GLU A 624 23.52 9.46 17.91
N HIS A 625 24.36 8.99 16.97
CA HIS A 625 25.83 9.08 17.10
C HIS A 625 26.45 10.01 16.04
N TYR A 626 26.53 9.55 14.79
CA TYR A 626 27.00 10.34 13.65
C TYR A 626 25.93 10.36 12.57
N GLY A 627 25.74 11.53 11.94
CA GLY A 627 25.00 11.67 10.70
C GLY A 627 25.76 10.98 9.57
N ILE A 628 27.03 11.31 9.35
CA ILE A 628 27.91 10.62 8.39
C ILE A 628 29.28 10.38 9.05
N SER A 629 29.83 9.17 8.92
CA SER A 629 31.16 8.84 9.45
C SER A 629 32.07 8.27 8.36
N VAL A 630 33.22 8.89 8.16
CA VAL A 630 34.27 8.45 7.24
C VAL A 630 35.48 8.00 8.06
N GLY A 631 35.57 6.67 8.18
CA GLY A 631 36.57 5.98 8.97
C GLY A 631 37.88 5.73 8.23
N LYS A 632 38.67 4.80 8.76
CA LYS A 632 40.04 4.52 8.31
C LYS A 632 40.10 4.11 6.83
N ARG A 633 41.07 4.67 6.12
CA ARG A 633 41.41 4.31 4.72
C ARG A 633 40.24 4.50 3.75
N SER A 634 39.44 5.55 3.94
CA SER A 634 38.28 5.87 3.07
C SER A 634 38.51 7.22 2.40
N SER A 635 39.32 7.26 1.35
CA SER A 635 39.74 8.47 0.62
C SER A 635 39.00 8.67 -0.69
N GLY A 636 39.00 9.90 -1.22
CA GLY A 636 38.39 10.17 -2.53
C GLY A 636 36.86 10.18 -2.55
N ASN A 637 36.21 10.02 -1.40
CA ASN A 637 34.75 10.11 -1.28
C ASN A 637 34.25 11.55 -1.54
N SER A 638 33.05 11.67 -2.09
CA SER A 638 32.42 12.95 -2.40
C SER A 638 31.04 13.07 -1.77
N PHE A 639 30.88 14.04 -0.87
CA PHE A 639 29.65 14.33 -0.14
C PHE A 639 29.07 15.65 -0.64
N THR A 640 28.01 15.57 -1.45
CA THR A 640 27.48 16.75 -2.14
C THR A 640 25.99 16.95 -2.01
N ASN A 641 25.55 18.19 -1.77
CA ASN A 641 24.11 18.52 -1.75
C ASN A 641 23.29 17.63 -0.80
N ASN A 642 23.78 17.31 0.39
CA ASN A 642 23.01 16.57 1.39
C ASN A 642 22.37 17.52 2.40
N ASN A 643 21.22 17.15 2.96
CA ASN A 643 20.65 17.79 4.13
C ASN A 643 21.11 17.05 5.38
N ILE A 644 22.04 17.61 6.16
CA ILE A 644 22.62 16.98 7.35
C ILE A 644 22.12 17.74 8.58
N MET A 645 21.10 17.20 9.25
CA MET A 645 20.33 17.95 10.23
C MET A 645 20.10 17.22 11.55
N ASP A 646 20.39 17.91 12.64
CA ASP A 646 20.02 17.53 14.00
C ASP A 646 20.52 16.14 14.42
N ASN A 647 21.61 15.67 13.82
CA ASN A 647 22.32 14.48 14.28
C ASN A 647 23.15 14.83 15.51
N ALA A 648 23.40 13.85 16.40
CA ALA A 648 24.21 14.11 17.60
C ALA A 648 25.60 14.65 17.24
N GLN A 649 26.18 14.13 16.16
CA GLN A 649 27.24 14.78 15.41
C GLN A 649 26.95 14.71 13.92
N ASN A 650 26.88 15.85 13.23
CA ASN A 650 26.48 15.90 11.81
C ASN A 650 27.40 15.09 10.88
N ALA A 651 28.73 15.26 11.01
CA ALA A 651 29.67 14.39 10.31
C ALA A 651 31.00 14.25 11.07
N TRP A 652 31.72 13.17 10.78
CA TRP A 652 33.11 12.95 11.16
C TRP A 652 33.89 12.40 9.97
N ASP A 653 35.03 13.01 9.64
CA ASP A 653 35.87 12.61 8.52
C ASP A 653 37.37 12.62 8.87
N ASP A 654 37.94 11.43 9.06
CA ASP A 654 39.35 11.25 9.35
C ASP A 654 40.25 11.26 8.09
N HIS A 655 39.66 11.15 6.89
CA HIS A 655 40.38 10.84 5.65
C HIS A 655 40.03 11.82 4.51
N GLY A 656 40.78 11.79 3.41
CA GLY A 656 40.71 12.83 2.37
C GLY A 656 39.44 12.77 1.50
N SER A 657 38.29 13.20 2.01
CA SER A 657 37.05 13.34 1.23
C SER A 657 36.86 14.76 0.71
N THR A 658 35.89 14.93 -0.20
CA THR A 658 35.44 16.23 -0.69
C THR A 658 34.03 16.50 -0.19
N TRP A 659 33.81 17.68 0.37
CA TRP A 659 32.52 18.13 0.88
C TRP A 659 32.12 19.40 0.13
N ASP A 660 30.93 19.43 -0.46
CA ASP A 660 30.49 20.57 -1.26
C ASP A 660 28.96 20.73 -1.30
N GLY A 661 28.46 21.92 -0.98
CA GLY A 661 27.05 22.23 -1.20
C GLY A 661 26.09 21.55 -0.22
N ASN A 662 26.56 21.03 0.91
CA ASN A 662 25.71 20.40 1.90
C ASN A 662 25.08 21.44 2.84
N TYR A 663 23.88 21.16 3.33
CA TYR A 663 23.26 21.90 4.41
C TYR A 663 23.58 21.25 5.75
N TRP A 664 23.88 22.07 6.76
CA TRP A 664 24.32 21.66 8.09
C TRP A 664 23.50 22.40 9.14
N SER A 665 22.76 21.69 10.01
CA SER A 665 21.90 22.37 11.00
C SER A 665 22.67 23.17 12.06
N ASP A 666 23.95 22.86 12.27
CA ASP A 666 24.87 23.53 13.20
C ASP A 666 25.76 24.60 12.52
N TYR A 667 25.56 24.87 11.23
CA TYR A 667 26.32 25.90 10.53
C TYR A 667 25.88 27.32 10.94
N ILE A 668 26.81 28.05 11.56
CA ILE A 668 26.64 29.41 12.09
C ILE A 668 26.66 30.48 10.97
N GLY A 669 26.83 30.09 9.69
CA GLY A 669 27.02 30.99 8.55
C GLY A 669 26.06 32.19 8.52
N LEU A 670 26.60 33.36 8.16
CA LEU A 670 25.85 34.63 8.14
C LEU A 670 24.67 34.54 7.17
N LYS A 671 23.44 34.40 7.69
CA LYS A 671 22.17 34.34 6.92
C LYS A 671 21.79 35.65 6.20
N ILE A 672 22.71 36.61 6.03
CA ILE A 672 22.47 37.93 5.47
C ILE A 672 22.93 37.96 4.01
N LYS A 673 21.98 38.03 3.06
CA LYS A 673 22.21 38.00 1.59
C LYS A 673 23.27 39.00 1.08
N LEU A 674 23.53 40.10 1.79
CA LEU A 674 24.50 41.12 1.37
C LEU A 674 25.98 40.65 1.40
N PHE A 675 26.28 39.59 2.17
CA PHE A 675 27.63 39.01 2.29
C PHE A 675 27.74 37.56 1.75
N GLY A 676 26.68 37.03 1.13
CA GLY A 676 26.63 35.65 0.61
C GLY A 676 27.62 35.31 -0.52
N LEU A 677 28.46 36.27 -0.93
CA LEU A 677 29.60 36.06 -1.83
C LEU A 677 30.88 35.58 -1.09
N ILE A 678 30.89 35.62 0.25
CA ILE A 678 31.97 35.10 1.11
C ILE A 678 31.33 34.10 2.08
N GLY A 679 30.83 32.97 1.55
CA GLY A 679 30.41 31.85 2.40
C GLY A 679 31.62 31.36 3.20
N LEU A 680 31.51 31.29 4.53
CA LEU A 680 32.56 30.70 5.34
C LEU A 680 32.50 29.17 5.14
N PRO A 681 33.61 28.51 4.78
CA PRO A 681 33.64 27.05 4.75
C PRO A 681 33.19 26.45 6.09
N TYR A 682 32.50 25.32 6.06
CA TYR A 682 32.15 24.56 7.26
C TYR A 682 33.24 23.52 7.51
N HIS A 683 33.84 23.53 8.71
CA HIS A 683 34.86 22.54 9.07
C HIS A 683 34.20 21.23 9.47
N VAL A 684 34.56 20.14 8.78
CA VAL A 684 34.10 18.79 9.15
C VAL A 684 35.10 18.20 10.16
N PRO A 685 34.68 17.84 11.39
CA PRO A 685 35.58 17.28 12.41
C PRO A 685 36.27 15.98 11.97
N GLY A 686 37.49 15.74 12.46
CA GLY A 686 38.30 14.55 12.16
C GLY A 686 39.73 14.93 11.80
N ASN A 687 40.00 15.13 10.51
CA ASN A 687 41.28 15.62 10.00
C ASN A 687 41.28 17.16 9.79
N ILE A 688 42.40 17.83 10.06
CA ILE A 688 42.52 19.31 10.10
C ILE A 688 42.21 20.02 8.76
N ASN A 689 42.20 19.27 7.66
CA ASN A 689 42.00 19.80 6.31
C ASN A 689 40.62 19.46 5.71
N GLN A 690 39.64 19.02 6.51
CA GLN A 690 38.30 18.71 6.00
C GLN A 690 37.34 19.89 6.10
N TRP A 691 36.88 20.35 4.95
CA TRP A 691 36.01 21.52 4.83
C TRP A 691 34.96 21.31 3.75
N ASP A 692 33.71 21.60 4.07
CA ASP A 692 32.71 21.92 3.06
C ASP A 692 32.98 23.35 2.58
N MET A 693 33.36 23.48 1.32
CA MET A 693 33.79 24.76 0.76
C MET A 693 32.61 25.68 0.40
N HIS A 694 31.42 25.11 0.19
CA HIS A 694 30.23 25.85 -0.22
C HIS A 694 28.99 25.39 0.57
N PRO A 695 28.99 25.47 1.91
CA PRO A 695 27.86 25.04 2.71
C PRO A 695 26.62 25.87 2.39
N ARG A 696 25.46 25.20 2.30
CA ARG A 696 24.18 25.84 2.05
C ARG A 696 23.64 26.50 3.31
N THR A 697 22.90 27.59 3.12
CA THR A 697 22.23 28.32 4.21
C THR A 697 20.81 27.85 4.49
N GLU A 698 20.23 27.08 3.57
CA GLU A 698 18.88 26.49 3.65
C GLU A 698 18.92 25.04 3.16
N PRO A 699 18.07 24.15 3.72
CA PRO A 699 17.94 22.78 3.23
C PRO A 699 17.48 22.72 1.76
N LEU A 700 17.80 21.63 1.08
CA LEU A 700 17.24 21.27 -0.22
C LEU A 700 15.77 20.86 -0.04
N ASN A 701 14.93 21.30 -0.98
CA ASN A 701 13.49 21.02 -1.02
C ASN A 701 13.17 19.69 -1.71
#